data_AF-A0A848G9R6-F1
#
_entry.id   AF-A0A848G9R6-F1
#
_cell.length_a   1.000
_cell.length_b   1.000
_cell.length_c   1.000
_cell.angle_alpha   90.00
_cell.angle_beta   90.00
_cell.angle_gamma   90.00
#
_symmetry.space_group_name_H-M   'P 1'
#
loop_
_entity.id
_entity.type
_entity.pdbx_description
1 polymer ?
#
loop_
_entity_poly.entity_id
_entity_poly.type
_entity_poly.pdbx_seq_one_letter_code
_entity_poly.pdbx_strand_id
1 'polypeptide(L)'
;MQTPTPLPHRAALRPLVTGITLAFAGLSLPVLACDPPAGRLTATEGRVEVRSAAGGAWQPATLRQGLCPGDQVAIRGAGRAAVVLSQDVLIRLDRDSTLTLPPTATSGELGLQKGIVHVISRFNRRFGIITPFVNAFVDGTEFTVSADDSLSRVVVAEGHVRTGNPAGERRIGAGEAIEARSGSAPAPISVRPLDAVAWAIHYPQVYRLSAKDLATYPEATRSRLIQAQQDAAAGRFTAALEALETLPESSTRPDLAALKAGSLLGLGQVDTALALLGRFPADAHAGLGAVRAVAQVARQDSSAADTARQAVARDARSDAAQLALSYTLQARRQLPAALDAARQATTLAPDNPLAWARRAELELSLGDAAAGGDSARRASAIAPDTPRALALAAFARLMQGETAAAARDFQAALERSDADPLAHFGLGLALMRQGNTADGRREVEIAALLDPSNAELRSYLGRAYLEEARSKVAGDQFDLARRLDPASPTPWYFDAFRALRDGEPLTAIENTNQAIARNDNRAVLRPSALIDQDRAARSASIGAAYQQVGFAPAAHSLAMNAIEDDPASPAAHRLLADVYAELPRFESARQSELLQANLRQPIGQWPQAPQQVMPPTPLFDGPRAVSPDEATAFFDRKPTRFAATFGGGTHSALAASVLLSHAWEQGQLSFGSFDYRSAGLTDRTADTHLAGSRLDARIRLAPGTTLLAEARHAELGGGTQYRSLFDGQSQTLNRRVINDLGRVGLRQELGNGDELLVEANTQRVRFLQQDFFQYSSAQYGINLDIGSEVLEQQRTRGLSALYTRQREDLALSAGASLARQSGKRDISVSTALSMDPSMVLDVTRLPTSPLKADHDTVFGYAQWRLHPALTLHGGADYVRFDDQGRTRSERINGKLGLVARPAAGTTLRGAIFQGVSGSKYDAENLAPTQFAGFNQIFDEIAGTRWRRAAVAVDQRLAGGITAGLEASGRWLDAPMFNTLDTNPGYHPERWKEALHRAHLAVPLGRRLALSAEWRHESIRYEGQDGLVRDTPYKVTTDLLPLRLWLKAGPADALLEHWMVRQRASQIAGGITSSESEARSTFNVTNLRFSVPLVEHRLSASLGVYNLFDRQFRFHNTDLNGDPRVPLFYAQRTLMLQGQFRF
;
A
#
# COMPACT_ATOMS: atom_id res chain seq x y z
N MET A 1 -5.55 52.46 11.55
CA MET A 1 -6.17 53.41 12.50
C MET A 1 -7.36 54.03 11.77
N GLN A 2 -8.59 54.02 12.24
CA GLN A 2 -9.07 54.27 13.60
C GLN A 2 -10.23 53.36 14.01
N THR A 3 -10.31 53.22 15.34
CA THR A 3 -11.18 52.49 16.27
C THR A 3 -12.69 52.80 16.20
N PRO A 4 -13.55 51.91 16.70
CA PRO A 4 -14.90 52.24 17.17
C PRO A 4 -14.98 52.25 18.71
N THR A 5 -15.66 53.26 19.26
CA THR A 5 -16.24 53.36 20.63
C THR A 5 -17.07 54.66 20.69
N PRO A 6 -18.02 54.91 21.63
CA PRO A 6 -18.70 54.00 22.59
C PRO A 6 -20.18 54.36 22.98
N LEU A 7 -20.85 53.44 23.74
CA LEU A 7 -21.73 53.67 24.94
C LEU A 7 -23.12 54.38 24.80
N PRO A 8 -24.00 54.49 25.85
CA PRO A 8 -24.31 53.62 27.03
C PRO A 8 -25.78 53.62 27.60
N HIS A 9 -25.95 52.81 28.68
CA HIS A 9 -26.76 53.00 29.92
C HIS A 9 -28.22 52.47 29.97
N ARG A 10 -28.74 51.86 31.05
CA ARG A 10 -28.44 51.97 32.50
C ARG A 10 -29.16 50.89 33.36
N ALA A 11 -28.60 50.66 34.55
CA ALA A 11 -29.23 50.33 35.86
C ALA A 11 -29.67 48.87 36.16
N ALA A 12 -29.68 48.36 37.40
CA ALA A 12 -29.00 48.63 38.69
C ALA A 12 -29.50 47.57 39.73
N LEU A 13 -28.64 47.22 40.71
CA LEU A 13 -28.92 46.86 42.11
C LEU A 13 -29.43 45.43 42.54
N ARG A 14 -28.58 44.83 43.39
CA ARG A 14 -28.70 43.74 44.41
C ARG A 14 -29.50 44.22 45.68
N PRO A 15 -29.66 43.49 46.85
CA PRO A 15 -29.53 42.06 47.26
C PRO A 15 -30.53 41.56 48.40
N LEU A 16 -30.30 40.33 48.96
CA LEU A 16 -30.61 39.80 50.34
C LEU A 16 -32.11 39.54 50.72
N VAL A 17 -32.58 38.58 51.55
CA VAL A 17 -32.02 37.67 52.58
C VAL A 17 -33.05 36.55 52.96
N THR A 18 -32.56 35.38 53.40
CA THR A 18 -33.12 34.33 54.31
C THR A 18 -34.36 33.47 53.99
N GLY A 19 -34.15 32.14 54.10
CA GLY A 19 -35.20 31.10 54.29
C GLY A 19 -34.70 29.64 54.26
N ILE A 20 -33.76 29.28 55.16
CA ILE A 20 -33.61 28.01 55.95
C ILE A 20 -34.46 26.80 55.49
N THR A 21 -34.04 25.52 55.37
CA THR A 21 -32.84 24.69 55.63
C THR A 21 -33.16 23.25 55.16
N LEU A 22 -32.14 22.38 55.13
CA LEU A 22 -32.19 20.90 55.22
C LEU A 22 -32.36 20.10 53.92
N ALA A 23 -31.24 19.92 53.21
CA ALA A 23 -30.67 18.62 52.85
C ALA A 23 -29.52 18.90 51.88
N PHE A 24 -28.26 18.82 52.32
CA PHE A 24 -27.06 18.53 51.50
C PHE A 24 -25.81 18.82 52.37
N ALA A 25 -25.70 18.10 53.49
CA ALA A 25 -24.39 17.83 54.09
C ALA A 25 -23.96 16.47 53.55
N GLY A 26 -23.09 16.46 52.54
CA GLY A 26 -22.60 15.23 51.92
C GLY A 26 -22.20 15.35 50.46
N LEU A 27 -21.62 16.47 50.03
CA LEU A 27 -20.91 16.54 48.75
C LEU A 27 -19.52 17.10 49.03
N SER A 28 -18.57 16.18 49.20
CA SER A 28 -17.14 16.47 49.04
C SER A 28 -16.93 17.08 47.65
N LEU A 29 -16.61 18.36 47.59
CA LEU A 29 -16.10 19.00 46.38
C LEU A 29 -14.84 18.24 45.95
N PRO A 30 -14.74 17.74 44.71
CA PRO A 30 -13.51 17.14 44.24
C PRO A 30 -12.43 18.22 44.26
N VAL A 31 -11.27 17.84 44.80
CA VAL A 31 -10.03 18.62 44.83
C VAL A 31 -9.80 19.24 43.45
N LEU A 32 -9.49 20.54 43.44
CA LEU A 32 -9.06 21.29 42.25
C LEU A 32 -7.99 20.47 41.49
N ALA A 33 -8.37 19.93 40.33
CA ALA A 33 -7.43 19.33 39.40
C ALA A 33 -6.42 20.42 38.96
N CYS A 34 -5.13 20.14 39.12
CA CYS A 34 -4.08 21.08 38.76
C CYS A 34 -4.11 21.36 37.25
N ASP A 35 -4.04 22.64 36.86
CA ASP A 35 -3.99 23.07 35.46
C ASP A 35 -2.70 23.86 35.19
N PRO A 36 -1.78 23.39 34.32
CA PRO A 36 -1.83 22.12 33.59
C PRO A 36 -1.35 20.90 34.41
N PRO A 37 -1.90 19.70 34.19
CA PRO A 37 -1.42 18.46 34.80
C PRO A 37 -0.02 18.08 34.29
N ALA A 38 0.79 17.45 35.15
CA ALA A 38 2.12 16.96 34.78
C ALA A 38 2.06 15.63 34.01
N GLY A 39 1.02 14.82 34.24
CA GLY A 39 0.82 13.55 33.53
C GLY A 39 -0.49 12.87 33.90
N ARG A 40 -0.65 11.62 33.45
CA ARG A 40 -1.83 10.78 33.72
C ARG A 40 -1.43 9.32 33.84
N LEU A 41 -2.09 8.58 34.73
CA LEU A 41 -2.01 7.11 34.77
C LEU A 41 -2.74 6.51 33.56
N THR A 42 -2.13 5.54 32.88
CA THR A 42 -2.70 4.92 31.67
C THR A 42 -2.88 3.43 31.78
N ALA A 43 -2.03 2.75 32.58
CA ALA A 43 -2.21 1.37 32.98
C ALA A 43 -1.98 1.22 34.49
N THR A 44 -2.83 0.48 35.21
CA THR A 44 -2.62 0.19 36.63
C THR A 44 -2.86 -1.29 36.93
N GLU A 45 -1.82 -1.97 37.41
CA GLU A 45 -1.86 -3.40 37.76
C GLU A 45 -1.44 -3.55 39.23
N GLY A 46 -2.33 -4.04 40.08
CA GLY A 46 -2.07 -4.19 41.51
C GLY A 46 -2.20 -2.89 42.31
N ARG A 47 -1.47 -2.78 43.42
CA ARG A 47 -1.64 -1.68 44.38
C ARG A 47 -0.77 -0.48 44.03
N VAL A 48 -1.36 0.48 43.32
CA VAL A 48 -0.74 1.76 42.96
C VAL A 48 -1.28 2.85 43.88
N GLU A 49 -0.37 3.64 44.46
CA GLU A 49 -0.71 4.73 45.37
C GLU A 49 -0.10 6.04 44.86
N VAL A 50 -0.83 7.15 45.02
CA VAL A 50 -0.38 8.51 44.67
C VAL A 50 -0.31 9.36 45.92
N ARG A 51 0.70 10.22 46.01
CA ARG A 51 0.88 11.22 47.06
C ARG A 51 1.07 12.60 46.45
N SER A 52 0.29 13.57 46.91
CA SER A 52 0.38 14.94 46.43
C SER A 52 1.65 15.66 46.90
N ALA A 53 2.23 16.49 46.03
CA ALA A 53 3.36 17.37 46.34
C ALA A 53 3.13 18.29 47.57
N ALA A 54 1.88 18.67 47.84
CA ALA A 54 1.51 19.56 48.95
C ALA A 54 1.60 18.92 50.35
N GLY A 55 2.08 17.68 50.47
CA GLY A 55 2.32 17.01 51.75
C GLY A 55 1.13 16.18 52.27
N GLY A 56 0.51 15.37 51.41
CA GLY A 56 -0.62 14.49 51.75
C GLY A 56 -0.25 13.06 52.17
N ALA A 57 -1.24 12.31 52.66
CA ALA A 57 -1.16 10.85 52.84
C ALA A 57 -1.18 10.11 51.50
N TRP A 58 -0.61 8.90 51.44
CA TRP A 58 -0.73 8.03 50.27
C TRP A 58 -2.19 7.61 50.07
N GLN A 59 -2.70 7.79 48.85
CA GLN A 59 -4.06 7.39 48.48
C GLN A 59 -4.02 6.36 47.34
N PRO A 60 -4.91 5.37 47.32
CA PRO A 60 -5.05 4.46 46.17
C PRO A 60 -5.30 5.25 44.89
N ALA A 61 -4.56 4.91 43.84
CA ALA A 61 -4.69 5.55 42.55
C ALA A 61 -5.97 5.11 41.85
N THR A 62 -6.60 6.01 41.10
CA THR A 62 -7.71 5.65 40.22
C THR A 62 -7.27 5.55 38.76
N LEU A 63 -7.97 4.71 37.99
CA LEU A 63 -7.75 4.58 36.55
C LEU A 63 -7.84 5.96 35.88
N ARG A 64 -6.88 6.29 35.01
CA ARG A 64 -6.83 7.57 34.28
C ARG A 64 -6.75 8.82 35.17
N GLN A 65 -6.34 8.68 36.43
CA GLN A 65 -6.09 9.81 37.33
C GLN A 65 -5.04 10.77 36.74
N GLY A 66 -5.37 12.05 36.69
CA GLY A 66 -4.43 13.13 36.38
C GLY A 66 -3.47 13.36 37.54
N LEU A 67 -2.19 13.58 37.23
CA LEU A 67 -1.12 13.77 38.20
C LEU A 67 -0.60 15.21 38.13
N CYS A 68 -0.41 15.84 39.28
CA CYS A 68 0.08 17.21 39.40
C CYS A 68 1.63 17.27 39.43
N PRO A 69 2.23 18.43 39.10
CA PRO A 69 3.67 18.63 39.27
C PRO A 69 4.11 18.34 40.71
N GLY A 70 5.20 17.58 40.85
CA GLY A 70 5.76 17.15 42.14
C GLY A 70 5.03 15.98 42.83
N ASP A 71 3.93 15.48 42.28
CA ASP A 71 3.26 14.30 42.85
C ASP A 71 4.16 13.06 42.78
N GLN A 72 3.93 12.12 43.68
CA GLN A 72 4.65 10.87 43.73
C GLN A 72 3.74 9.69 43.45
N VAL A 73 4.22 8.77 42.63
CA VAL A 73 3.54 7.51 42.31
C VAL A 73 4.37 6.37 42.89
N ALA A 74 3.76 5.54 43.73
CA ALA A 74 4.40 4.38 44.32
C ALA A 74 3.63 3.10 43.98
N ILE A 75 4.38 2.05 43.66
CA ILE A 75 3.85 0.70 43.47
C ILE A 75 4.21 -0.11 44.71
N ARG A 76 3.21 -0.72 45.34
CA ARG A 76 3.37 -1.49 46.58
C ARG A 76 3.23 -2.98 46.27
N GLY A 77 4.28 -3.75 46.54
CA GLY A 77 4.26 -5.20 46.35
C GLY A 77 4.10 -5.59 44.88
N ALA A 78 3.40 -6.69 44.61
CA ALA A 78 3.22 -7.20 43.26
C ALA A 78 2.27 -6.30 42.43
N GLY A 79 2.85 -5.44 41.59
CA GLY A 79 2.10 -4.57 40.69
C GLY A 79 2.99 -3.86 39.66
N ARG A 80 2.35 -3.18 38.71
CA ARG A 80 2.97 -2.36 37.65
C ARG A 80 2.09 -1.15 37.38
N ALA A 81 2.67 -0.08 36.87
CA ALA A 81 1.89 1.08 36.41
C ALA A 81 2.51 1.69 35.15
N ALA A 82 1.67 2.29 34.31
CA ALA A 82 2.11 3.12 33.20
C ALA A 82 1.64 4.56 33.39
N VAL A 83 2.57 5.51 33.22
CA VAL A 83 2.33 6.96 33.32
C VAL A 83 2.68 7.58 31.98
N VAL A 84 1.80 8.43 31.46
CA VAL A 84 2.08 9.28 30.31
C VAL A 84 2.15 10.73 30.78
N LEU A 85 3.30 11.36 30.59
CA LEU A 85 3.50 12.77 30.92
C LEU A 85 3.00 13.67 29.77
N SER A 86 2.73 14.94 30.07
CA SER A 86 2.23 15.93 29.10
C SER A 86 3.21 16.27 27.96
N GLN A 87 4.41 15.71 27.99
CA GLN A 87 5.51 15.95 27.04
C GLN A 87 5.79 14.74 26.12
N ASP A 88 4.83 13.84 25.91
CA ASP A 88 5.00 12.58 25.15
C ASP A 88 6.15 11.71 25.70
N VAL A 89 6.25 11.67 27.03
CA VAL A 89 7.13 10.74 27.76
C VAL A 89 6.27 9.66 28.39
N LEU A 90 6.51 8.42 27.99
CA LEU A 90 5.82 7.25 28.49
C LEU A 90 6.73 6.50 29.46
N ILE A 91 6.19 6.14 30.62
CA ILE A 91 6.95 5.53 31.71
C ILE A 91 6.21 4.28 32.17
N ARG A 92 6.88 3.14 32.22
CA ARG A 92 6.41 1.93 32.89
C ARG A 92 7.20 1.76 34.18
N LEU A 93 6.50 1.44 35.25
CA LEU A 93 7.04 1.29 36.61
C LEU A 93 6.85 -0.15 37.07
N ASP A 94 7.90 -0.74 37.64
CA ASP A 94 7.87 -2.09 38.23
C ASP A 94 7.51 -2.04 39.72
N ARG A 95 7.31 -3.22 40.33
CA ARG A 95 7.10 -3.37 41.77
C ARG A 95 8.10 -2.59 42.63
N ASP A 96 7.63 -2.15 43.78
CA ASP A 96 8.40 -1.42 44.80
C ASP A 96 9.08 -0.14 44.27
N SER A 97 8.59 0.39 43.15
CA SER A 97 9.09 1.64 42.57
C SER A 97 8.40 2.86 43.17
N THR A 98 9.17 3.91 43.45
CA THR A 98 8.64 5.23 43.84
C THR A 98 9.19 6.31 42.90
N LEU A 99 8.31 6.82 42.05
CA LEU A 99 8.59 7.87 41.07
C LEU A 99 8.11 9.22 41.61
N THR A 100 8.96 10.24 41.54
CA THR A 100 8.59 11.65 41.81
C THR A 100 8.51 12.40 40.49
N LEU A 101 7.35 13.00 40.23
CA LEU A 101 7.10 13.81 39.04
C LEU A 101 7.87 15.13 39.07
N PRO A 102 8.05 15.77 37.92
CA PRO A 102 8.84 17.00 37.83
C PRO A 102 8.17 18.12 38.63
N PRO A 103 8.95 19.04 39.24
CA PRO A 103 8.43 20.12 40.09
C PRO A 103 7.61 21.15 39.32
N THR A 104 7.80 21.22 37.99
CA THR A 104 6.97 22.02 37.08
C THR A 104 6.59 21.14 35.88
N ALA A 105 5.41 21.36 35.29
CA ALA A 105 4.99 20.64 34.08
C ALA A 105 5.93 20.85 32.87
N THR A 106 6.85 21.82 32.95
CA THR A 106 7.85 22.16 31.93
C THR A 106 9.24 21.58 32.21
N SER A 107 9.51 21.07 33.42
CA SER A 107 10.76 20.39 33.77
C SER A 107 10.71 18.92 33.34
N GLY A 108 11.85 18.40 32.87
CA GLY A 108 11.99 17.01 32.40
C GLY A 108 12.70 16.08 33.39
N GLU A 109 12.94 16.53 34.63
CA GLU A 109 13.69 15.75 35.61
C GLU A 109 12.75 14.98 36.53
N LEU A 110 12.90 13.65 36.54
CA LEU A 110 12.15 12.72 37.38
C LEU A 110 13.04 12.17 38.47
N GLY A 111 12.51 12.06 39.69
CA GLY A 111 13.21 11.39 40.79
C GLY A 111 12.81 9.92 40.87
N LEU A 112 13.80 9.01 40.85
CA LEU A 112 13.60 7.59 41.17
C LEU A 112 14.40 7.25 42.43
N GLN A 113 13.71 7.05 43.54
CA GLN A 113 14.35 6.71 44.81
C GLN A 113 14.76 5.23 44.88
N LYS A 114 13.85 4.36 44.48
CA LYS A 114 13.99 2.89 44.50
C LYS A 114 13.10 2.29 43.43
N GLY A 115 13.51 1.15 42.87
CA GLY A 115 12.75 0.35 41.90
C GLY A 115 13.26 0.45 40.47
N ILE A 116 12.42 0.09 39.50
CA ILE A 116 12.77 0.01 38.08
C ILE A 116 11.77 0.82 37.27
N VAL A 117 12.29 1.62 36.34
CA VAL A 117 11.50 2.41 35.40
C VAL A 117 11.99 2.16 33.98
N HIS A 118 11.06 1.94 33.07
CA HIS A 118 11.32 1.90 31.64
C HIS A 118 10.69 3.14 31.01
N VAL A 119 11.44 3.86 30.18
CA VAL A 119 11.02 5.13 29.62
C VAL A 119 11.17 5.14 28.11
N ILE A 120 10.09 5.55 27.43
CA ILE A 120 10.09 5.94 26.03
C ILE A 120 9.90 7.46 26.00
N SER A 121 10.95 8.20 25.67
CA SER A 121 10.90 9.66 25.54
C SER A 121 11.08 10.06 24.09
N ARG A 122 10.11 10.81 23.56
CA ARG A 122 10.17 11.43 22.23
C ARG A 122 10.24 12.95 22.30
N PHE A 123 10.58 13.47 23.47
CA PHE A 123 10.65 14.88 23.78
C PHE A 123 12.00 15.47 23.32
N ASN A 124 11.95 16.60 22.61
CA ASN A 124 13.11 17.29 22.03
C ASN A 124 13.80 18.26 23.02
N ARG A 125 13.61 18.10 24.34
CA ARG A 125 14.35 18.87 25.35
C ARG A 125 14.97 17.93 26.36
N ARG A 126 15.91 18.46 27.14
CA ARG A 126 16.63 17.73 28.18
C ARG A 126 15.66 17.08 29.17
N PHE A 127 15.56 15.77 29.08
CA PHE A 127 14.81 14.91 30.01
C PHE A 127 15.81 14.06 30.77
N GLY A 128 15.53 13.75 32.04
CA GLY A 128 16.41 12.87 32.79
C GLY A 128 15.79 12.23 34.01
N ILE A 129 16.38 11.12 34.42
CA ILE A 129 16.03 10.39 35.63
C ILE A 129 17.18 10.54 36.62
N ILE A 130 16.86 11.11 37.77
CA ILE A 130 17.76 11.34 38.90
C ILE A 130 17.60 10.15 39.84
N THR A 131 18.68 9.44 40.08
CA THR A 131 18.76 8.34 41.07
C THR A 131 19.83 8.65 42.11
N PRO A 132 19.90 7.91 43.24
CA PRO A 132 20.92 8.16 44.27
C PRO A 132 22.38 8.05 43.77
N PHE A 133 22.65 7.21 42.76
CA PHE A 133 24.03 6.90 42.35
C PHE A 133 24.41 7.34 40.93
N VAL A 134 23.45 7.55 40.03
CA VAL A 134 23.70 8.02 38.66
C VAL A 134 22.51 8.80 38.10
N ASN A 135 22.78 9.91 37.42
CA ASN A 135 21.76 10.65 36.69
C ASN A 135 21.83 10.26 35.22
N ALA A 136 20.68 9.94 34.61
CA ALA A 136 20.56 9.62 33.20
C ALA A 136 19.84 10.77 32.48
N PHE A 137 20.53 11.45 31.57
CA PHE A 137 19.99 12.55 30.76
C PHE A 137 19.94 12.17 29.28
N VAL A 138 18.87 12.55 28.61
CA VAL A 138 18.58 12.12 27.24
C VAL A 138 17.95 13.21 26.40
N ASP A 139 17.99 12.98 25.09
CA ASP A 139 17.26 13.72 24.06
C ASP A 139 16.67 12.69 23.08
N GLY A 140 15.35 12.44 23.16
CA GLY A 140 14.63 11.47 22.33
C GLY A 140 15.19 10.04 22.33
N THR A 141 14.97 9.26 23.41
CA THR A 141 15.54 7.90 23.57
C THR A 141 14.62 6.93 24.31
N GLU A 142 14.91 5.64 24.20
CA GLU A 142 14.30 4.58 25.00
C GLU A 142 15.35 3.88 25.87
N PHE A 143 15.10 3.85 27.18
CA PHE A 143 16.04 3.34 28.15
C PHE A 143 15.34 2.87 29.43
N THR A 144 16.04 2.03 30.19
CA THR A 144 15.60 1.51 31.48
C THR A 144 16.57 1.95 32.56
N VAL A 145 16.04 2.42 33.68
CA VAL A 145 16.81 2.80 34.88
C VAL A 145 16.32 1.98 36.06
N SER A 146 17.23 1.34 36.77
CA SER A 146 16.93 0.67 38.04
C SER A 146 17.80 1.24 39.15
N ALA A 147 17.22 1.43 40.33
CA ALA A 147 17.92 1.88 41.53
C ALA A 147 17.52 1.01 42.73
N ASP A 148 18.53 0.51 43.45
CA ASP A 148 18.35 -0.16 44.75
C ASP A 148 19.13 0.59 45.85
N ASP A 149 19.28 -0.01 47.02
CA ASP A 149 19.93 0.65 48.17
C ASP A 149 21.48 0.71 48.02
N SER A 150 22.05 0.09 46.98
CA SER A 150 23.49 -0.14 46.78
C SER A 150 24.05 0.27 45.40
N LEU A 151 23.24 0.23 44.35
CA LEU A 151 23.63 0.53 42.97
C LEU A 151 22.48 1.11 42.14
N SER A 152 22.85 1.86 41.11
CA SER A 152 21.97 2.26 40.02
C SER A 152 22.49 1.74 38.69
N ARG A 153 21.58 1.30 37.82
CA ARG A 153 21.89 0.76 36.49
C ARG A 153 21.08 1.48 35.42
N VAL A 154 21.70 1.73 34.27
CA VAL A 154 21.08 2.34 33.10
C VAL A 154 21.34 1.45 31.88
N VAL A 155 20.29 1.10 31.15
CA VAL A 155 20.34 0.26 29.94
C VAL A 155 19.64 0.98 28.80
N VAL A 156 20.29 1.11 27.63
CA VAL A 156 19.74 1.86 26.49
C VAL A 156 19.25 0.90 25.40
N ALA A 157 17.97 0.99 25.04
CA ALA A 157 17.39 0.21 23.95
C ALA A 157 17.51 0.96 22.60
N GLU A 158 17.35 2.28 22.64
CA GLU A 158 17.35 3.15 21.45
C GLU A 158 17.92 4.53 21.78
N GLY A 159 18.75 5.08 20.89
CA GLY A 159 19.31 6.42 21.00
C GLY A 159 20.58 6.51 21.86
N HIS A 160 20.79 7.65 22.54
CA HIS A 160 21.98 7.90 23.37
C HIS A 160 21.64 8.53 24.72
N VAL A 161 22.24 8.01 25.78
CA VAL A 161 22.05 8.51 27.15
C VAL A 161 23.37 9.05 27.69
N ARG A 162 23.34 10.26 28.24
CA ARG A 162 24.43 10.82 29.04
C ARG A 162 24.22 10.45 30.49
N THR A 163 25.19 9.79 31.08
CA THR A 163 25.11 9.29 32.45
C THR A 163 26.21 9.92 33.28
N GLY A 164 25.89 10.42 34.47
CA GLY A 164 26.88 11.12 35.28
C GLY A 164 26.57 11.11 36.76
N ASN A 165 27.63 11.09 37.55
CA ASN A 165 27.63 11.34 38.98
C ASN A 165 28.88 12.19 39.34
N PRO A 166 29.05 12.63 40.60
CA PRO A 166 30.21 13.45 40.99
C PRO A 166 31.59 12.80 40.73
N ALA A 167 31.66 11.48 40.56
CA ALA A 167 32.91 10.75 40.29
C ALA A 167 33.24 10.63 38.79
N GLY A 168 32.30 10.93 37.88
CA GLY A 168 32.55 10.94 36.43
C GLY A 168 31.30 10.94 35.56
N GLU A 169 31.47 11.30 34.30
CA GLU A 169 30.42 11.27 33.27
C GLU A 169 30.80 10.32 32.12
N ARG A 170 29.81 9.62 31.55
CA ARG A 170 29.95 8.75 30.38
C ARG A 170 28.72 8.83 29.49
N ARG A 171 28.93 8.83 28.17
CA ARG A 171 27.87 8.70 27.17
C ARG A 171 27.77 7.24 26.73
N ILE A 172 26.56 6.73 26.64
CA ILE A 172 26.26 5.36 26.17
C ILE A 172 25.20 5.38 25.05
N GLY A 173 25.33 4.45 24.10
CA GLY A 173 24.45 4.28 22.95
C GLY A 173 23.55 3.06 23.03
N ALA A 174 22.75 2.85 21.99
CA ALA A 174 21.82 1.71 21.89
C ALA A 174 22.54 0.35 22.06
N GLY A 175 22.00 -0.52 22.92
CA GLY A 175 22.58 -1.82 23.25
C GLY A 175 23.64 -1.79 24.34
N GLU A 176 24.02 -0.61 24.84
CA GLU A 176 24.99 -0.46 25.93
C GLU A 176 24.30 -0.30 27.29
N ALA A 177 25.01 -0.70 28.34
CA ALA A 177 24.54 -0.64 29.72
C ALA A 177 25.68 -0.24 30.68
N ILE A 178 25.32 0.40 31.78
CA ILE A 178 26.25 0.79 32.84
C ILE A 178 25.68 0.51 34.23
N GLU A 179 26.57 0.43 35.20
CA GLU A 179 26.27 0.37 36.62
C GLU A 179 27.11 1.41 37.38
N ALA A 180 26.53 2.03 38.40
CA ALA A 180 27.21 2.94 39.32
C ALA A 180 26.86 2.57 40.76
N ARG A 181 27.90 2.47 41.60
CA ARG A 181 27.78 2.24 43.05
C ARG A 181 28.20 3.49 43.82
N SER A 182 27.82 3.58 45.08
CA SER A 182 28.20 4.69 45.96
C SER A 182 29.70 5.02 45.86
N GLY A 183 30.02 6.28 45.52
CA GLY A 183 31.39 6.79 45.41
C GLY A 183 32.20 6.34 44.18
N SER A 184 31.63 5.55 43.27
CA SER A 184 32.32 5.06 42.06
C SER A 184 31.81 5.74 40.79
N ALA A 185 32.69 5.91 39.80
CA ALA A 185 32.29 6.39 38.47
C ALA A 185 31.47 5.32 37.73
N PRO A 186 30.53 5.71 36.83
CA PRO A 186 29.71 4.74 36.11
C PRO A 186 30.55 3.83 35.19
N ALA A 187 30.41 2.51 35.36
CA ALA A 187 31.18 1.48 34.68
C ALA A 187 30.31 0.65 33.71
N PRO A 188 30.84 0.21 32.56
CA PRO A 188 30.07 -0.52 31.56
C PRO A 188 29.81 -1.96 31.99
N ILE A 189 28.64 -2.50 31.63
CA ILE A 189 28.26 -3.89 31.87
C ILE A 189 27.68 -4.52 30.60
N SER A 190 27.71 -5.86 30.52
CA SER A 190 27.08 -6.60 29.43
C SER A 190 25.68 -7.07 29.85
N VAL A 191 24.63 -6.41 29.37
CA VAL A 191 23.24 -6.78 29.59
C VAL A 191 22.49 -6.68 28.27
N ARG A 192 21.69 -7.69 27.91
CA ARG A 192 20.80 -7.59 26.75
C ARG A 192 19.65 -6.64 27.11
N PRO A 193 19.34 -5.62 26.29
CA PRO A 193 18.24 -4.69 26.58
C PRO A 193 16.90 -5.37 26.87
N LEU A 194 16.60 -6.48 26.19
CA LEU A 194 15.38 -7.27 26.41
C LEU A 194 15.29 -7.85 27.83
N ASP A 195 16.42 -8.30 28.41
CA ASP A 195 16.43 -8.85 29.77
C ASP A 195 16.13 -7.74 30.80
N ALA A 196 16.51 -6.49 30.52
CA ALA A 196 16.22 -5.34 31.39
C ALA A 196 14.72 -4.92 31.41
N VAL A 197 13.95 -5.37 30.41
CA VAL A 197 12.51 -5.07 30.29
C VAL A 197 11.64 -6.33 30.37
N ALA A 198 12.19 -7.48 30.76
CA ALA A 198 11.44 -8.74 30.82
C ALA A 198 10.20 -8.67 31.75
N TRP A 199 10.28 -7.85 32.80
CA TRP A 199 9.17 -7.55 33.73
C TRP A 199 8.06 -6.69 33.10
N ALA A 200 8.40 -5.90 32.08
CA ALA A 200 7.47 -5.00 31.40
C ALA A 200 6.64 -5.73 30.33
N ILE A 201 7.11 -6.88 29.82
CA ILE A 201 6.46 -7.70 28.78
C ILE A 201 5.08 -8.21 29.24
N HIS A 202 4.16 -8.34 28.29
CA HIS A 202 2.87 -8.97 28.49
C HIS A 202 2.97 -10.51 28.33
N TYR A 203 2.57 -11.26 29.36
CA TYR A 203 2.55 -12.72 29.34
C TYR A 203 1.10 -13.23 29.31
N PRO A 204 0.67 -13.95 28.26
CA PRO A 204 -0.70 -14.44 28.17
C PRO A 204 -0.95 -15.59 29.16
N GLN A 205 -2.13 -15.61 29.77
CA GLN A 205 -2.58 -16.75 30.57
C GLN A 205 -2.93 -17.93 29.66
N VAL A 206 -2.47 -19.13 30.04
CA VAL A 206 -2.73 -20.37 29.29
C VAL A 206 -3.24 -21.52 30.15
N TYR A 207 -3.23 -21.38 31.47
CA TYR A 207 -3.60 -22.44 32.39
C TYR A 207 -4.81 -22.05 33.25
N ARG A 208 -5.77 -22.98 33.34
CA ARG A 208 -6.87 -22.95 34.30
C ARG A 208 -7.17 -24.38 34.74
N LEU A 209 -7.89 -24.52 35.85
CA LEU A 209 -8.36 -25.83 36.31
C LEU A 209 -9.64 -26.20 35.56
N SER A 210 -9.75 -27.45 35.11
CA SER A 210 -10.99 -27.94 34.50
C SER A 210 -12.07 -28.13 35.56
N ALA A 211 -13.35 -28.20 35.15
CA ALA A 211 -14.44 -28.53 36.06
C ALA A 211 -14.20 -29.86 36.82
N LYS A 212 -13.52 -30.81 36.17
CA LYS A 212 -13.13 -32.09 36.78
C LYS A 212 -12.05 -31.90 37.85
N ASP A 213 -11.05 -31.07 37.60
CA ASP A 213 -9.98 -30.80 38.57
C ASP A 213 -10.54 -30.04 39.78
N LEU A 214 -11.38 -29.04 39.53
CA LEU A 214 -12.09 -28.28 40.57
C LEU A 214 -12.98 -29.18 41.44
N ALA A 215 -13.56 -30.25 40.87
CA ALA A 215 -14.36 -31.21 41.63
C ALA A 215 -13.54 -32.01 42.66
N THR A 216 -12.21 -32.12 42.48
CA THR A 216 -11.32 -32.82 43.43
C THR A 216 -11.06 -32.03 44.72
N TYR A 217 -11.40 -30.75 44.74
CA TYR A 217 -11.20 -29.88 45.91
C TYR A 217 -12.47 -29.74 46.76
N PRO A 218 -12.31 -29.52 48.09
CA PRO A 218 -13.41 -29.15 48.98
C PRO A 218 -14.11 -27.88 48.49
N GLU A 219 -15.43 -27.76 48.73
CA GLU A 219 -16.27 -26.66 48.22
C GLU A 219 -15.71 -25.26 48.53
N ALA A 220 -15.26 -25.03 49.76
CA ALA A 220 -14.68 -23.75 50.17
C ALA A 220 -13.40 -23.39 49.38
N THR A 221 -12.57 -24.39 49.06
CA THR A 221 -11.35 -24.20 48.25
C THR A 221 -11.72 -24.05 46.78
N ARG A 222 -12.67 -24.84 46.29
CA ARG A 222 -13.21 -24.78 44.93
C ARG A 222 -13.72 -23.39 44.58
N SER A 223 -14.53 -22.77 45.44
CA SER A 223 -15.07 -21.43 45.21
C SER A 223 -13.95 -20.38 45.10
N ARG A 224 -12.91 -20.47 45.94
CA ARG A 224 -11.75 -19.57 45.85
C ARG A 224 -10.93 -19.80 44.58
N LEU A 225 -10.74 -21.05 44.16
CA LEU A 225 -10.04 -21.36 42.91
C LEU A 225 -10.82 -20.87 41.69
N ILE A 226 -12.15 -20.97 41.69
CA ILE A 226 -13.03 -20.41 40.66
C ILE A 226 -12.88 -18.88 40.60
N GLN A 227 -12.88 -18.21 41.75
CA GLN A 227 -12.65 -16.77 41.80
C GLN A 227 -11.26 -16.40 41.29
N ALA A 228 -10.21 -17.09 41.75
CA ALA A 228 -8.84 -16.83 41.34
C ALA A 228 -8.62 -16.99 39.82
N GLN A 229 -9.20 -18.03 39.21
CA GLN A 229 -9.10 -18.21 37.75
C GLN A 229 -9.94 -17.18 36.97
N GLN A 230 -11.08 -16.73 37.51
CA GLN A 230 -11.89 -15.67 36.91
C GLN A 230 -11.16 -14.33 36.94
N ASP A 231 -10.55 -14.00 38.08
CA ASP A 231 -9.75 -12.79 38.24
C ASP A 231 -8.50 -12.83 37.35
N ALA A 232 -7.83 -13.98 37.25
CA ALA A 232 -6.70 -14.15 36.31
C ALA A 232 -7.15 -14.00 34.84
N ALA A 233 -8.29 -14.57 34.44
CA ALA A 233 -8.84 -14.41 33.09
C ALA A 233 -9.25 -12.96 32.79
N ALA A 234 -9.69 -12.22 33.80
CA ALA A 234 -10.03 -10.80 33.72
C ALA A 234 -8.80 -9.87 33.78
N GLY A 235 -7.58 -10.40 33.89
CA GLY A 235 -6.36 -9.60 34.05
C GLY A 235 -6.13 -9.04 35.45
N ARG A 236 -7.00 -9.36 36.42
CA ARG A 236 -6.90 -8.93 37.83
C ARG A 236 -5.96 -9.85 38.62
N PHE A 237 -4.71 -9.94 38.18
CA PHE A 237 -3.74 -10.90 38.69
C PHE A 237 -3.41 -10.74 40.18
N THR A 238 -3.43 -9.52 40.72
CA THR A 238 -3.20 -9.30 42.16
C THR A 238 -4.30 -9.93 43.01
N ALA A 239 -5.58 -9.74 42.64
CA ALA A 239 -6.70 -10.38 43.32
C ALA A 239 -6.63 -11.92 43.21
N ALA A 240 -6.23 -12.43 42.03
CA ALA A 240 -6.01 -13.85 41.83
C ALA A 240 -4.89 -14.40 42.74
N LEU A 241 -3.78 -13.66 42.89
CA LEU A 241 -2.67 -14.06 43.77
C LEU A 241 -3.06 -13.99 45.25
N GLU A 242 -3.76 -12.95 45.68
CA GLU A 242 -4.28 -12.83 47.05
C GLU A 242 -5.16 -14.03 47.41
N ALA A 243 -6.08 -14.42 46.51
CA ALA A 243 -6.90 -15.60 46.69
C ALA A 243 -6.06 -16.89 46.81
N LEU A 244 -5.03 -17.05 45.98
CA LEU A 244 -4.14 -18.23 45.97
C LEU A 244 -3.19 -18.28 47.16
N GLU A 245 -2.74 -17.14 47.68
CA GLU A 245 -1.83 -17.09 48.84
C GLU A 245 -2.49 -17.55 50.13
N THR A 246 -3.81 -17.41 50.24
CA THR A 246 -4.57 -17.99 51.37
C THR A 246 -4.60 -19.52 51.36
N LEU A 247 -4.13 -20.16 50.28
CA LEU A 247 -4.08 -21.61 50.11
C LEU A 247 -2.62 -22.09 50.25
N PRO A 248 -2.26 -22.82 51.32
CA PRO A 248 -0.91 -23.36 51.50
C PRO A 248 -0.47 -24.28 50.34
N GLU A 249 -1.44 -24.98 49.74
CA GLU A 249 -1.23 -25.90 48.62
C GLU A 249 -0.81 -25.22 47.32
N SER A 250 -0.97 -23.89 47.21
CA SER A 250 -0.68 -23.11 46.00
C SER A 250 0.79 -23.14 45.56
N SER A 251 1.68 -23.56 46.46
CA SER A 251 3.12 -23.64 46.19
C SER A 251 3.69 -25.06 46.32
N THR A 252 2.86 -26.05 46.66
CA THR A 252 3.26 -27.45 46.88
C THR A 252 2.56 -28.44 45.96
N ARG A 253 1.38 -28.10 45.41
CA ARG A 253 0.73 -28.89 44.36
C ARG A 253 1.06 -28.38 42.96
N PRO A 254 1.43 -29.26 41.99
CA PRO A 254 1.81 -28.86 40.63
C PRO A 254 0.74 -28.07 39.86
N ASP A 255 -0.53 -28.44 39.99
CA ASP A 255 -1.67 -27.81 39.32
C ASP A 255 -1.91 -26.38 39.83
N LEU A 256 -1.93 -26.18 41.15
CA LEU A 256 -2.09 -24.86 41.76
C LEU A 256 -0.84 -23.98 41.57
N ALA A 257 0.36 -24.58 41.59
CA ALA A 257 1.60 -23.89 41.29
C ALA A 257 1.65 -23.38 39.84
N ALA A 258 1.09 -24.12 38.88
CA ALA A 258 0.94 -23.65 37.50
C ALA A 258 0.01 -22.43 37.41
N LEU A 259 -1.14 -22.45 38.09
CA LEU A 259 -2.07 -21.31 38.14
C LEU A 259 -1.42 -20.08 38.80
N LYS A 260 -0.73 -20.28 39.93
CA LYS A 260 0.00 -19.21 40.64
C LYS A 260 1.13 -18.64 39.80
N ALA A 261 1.94 -19.50 39.16
CA ALA A 261 3.00 -19.06 38.27
C ALA A 261 2.45 -18.28 37.07
N GLY A 262 1.31 -18.70 36.50
CA GLY A 262 0.58 -17.95 35.48
C GLY A 262 0.24 -16.55 35.97
N SER A 263 -0.42 -16.41 37.11
CA SER A 263 -0.77 -15.08 37.67
C SER A 263 0.46 -14.22 38.00
N LEU A 264 1.56 -14.81 38.46
CA LEU A 264 2.84 -14.11 38.67
C LEU A 264 3.42 -13.56 37.36
N LEU A 265 3.39 -14.35 36.27
CA LEU A 265 3.79 -13.88 34.95
C LEU A 265 2.89 -12.74 34.46
N GLY A 266 1.60 -12.79 34.75
CA GLY A 266 0.64 -11.73 34.44
C GLY A 266 1.07 -10.36 34.99
N LEU A 267 1.69 -10.31 36.18
CA LEU A 267 2.24 -9.10 36.80
C LEU A 267 3.72 -8.83 36.46
N GLY A 268 4.32 -9.58 35.52
CA GLY A 268 5.72 -9.42 35.16
C GLY A 268 6.72 -10.00 36.17
N GLN A 269 6.28 -10.78 37.16
CA GLN A 269 7.15 -11.42 38.15
C GLN A 269 7.79 -12.71 37.61
N VAL A 270 8.54 -12.57 36.53
CA VAL A 270 9.08 -13.69 35.74
C VAL A 270 10.00 -14.59 36.56
N ASP A 271 10.94 -14.01 37.29
CA ASP A 271 11.92 -14.78 38.06
C ASP A 271 11.24 -15.57 39.19
N THR A 272 10.28 -14.96 39.89
CA THR A 272 9.49 -15.63 40.93
C THR A 272 8.66 -16.77 40.34
N ALA A 273 8.02 -16.55 39.18
CA ALA A 273 7.22 -17.57 38.51
C ALA A 273 8.09 -18.75 38.06
N LEU A 274 9.20 -18.49 37.38
CA LEU A 274 10.11 -19.54 36.91
C LEU A 274 10.77 -20.30 38.07
N ALA A 275 11.10 -19.61 39.17
CA ALA A 275 11.61 -20.25 40.38
C ALA A 275 10.56 -21.18 41.02
N LEU A 276 9.28 -20.76 41.05
CA LEU A 276 8.18 -21.61 41.52
C LEU A 276 8.01 -22.85 40.64
N LEU A 277 8.00 -22.67 39.31
CA LEU A 277 7.93 -23.78 38.36
C LEU A 277 9.14 -24.73 38.48
N GLY A 278 10.31 -24.22 38.85
CA GLY A 278 11.55 -24.99 39.02
C GLY A 278 11.61 -25.87 40.26
N ARG A 279 10.68 -25.71 41.22
CA ARG A 279 10.59 -26.56 42.42
C ARG A 279 10.04 -27.96 42.12
N PHE A 280 9.42 -28.12 40.96
CA PHE A 280 8.79 -29.37 40.54
C PHE A 280 9.63 -30.04 39.44
N PRO A 281 9.65 -31.38 39.37
CA PRO A 281 10.13 -32.10 38.20
C PRO A 281 9.44 -31.62 36.92
N ALA A 282 10.18 -31.57 35.80
CA ALA A 282 9.66 -31.06 34.52
C ALA A 282 8.44 -31.83 34.00
N ASP A 283 8.28 -33.09 34.41
CA ASP A 283 7.22 -34.02 34.02
C ASP A 283 6.06 -34.13 35.05
N ALA A 284 6.10 -33.33 36.13
CA ALA A 284 5.15 -33.41 37.23
C ALA A 284 3.70 -33.06 36.81
N HIS A 285 3.52 -32.08 35.91
CA HIS A 285 2.20 -31.68 35.43
C HIS A 285 2.28 -30.91 34.10
N ALA A 286 1.40 -31.21 33.14
CA ALA A 286 1.40 -30.55 31.82
C ALA A 286 1.21 -29.02 31.91
N GLY A 287 0.42 -28.55 32.88
CA GLY A 287 0.24 -27.12 33.16
C GLY A 287 1.52 -26.37 33.51
N LEU A 288 2.46 -27.00 34.23
CA LEU A 288 3.76 -26.38 34.55
C LEU A 288 4.59 -26.16 33.29
N GLY A 289 4.60 -27.17 32.40
CA GLY A 289 5.26 -27.09 31.09
C GLY A 289 4.61 -26.04 30.18
N ALA A 290 3.28 -25.95 30.18
CA ALA A 290 2.54 -24.96 29.39
C ALA A 290 2.90 -23.51 29.79
N VAL A 291 2.87 -23.20 31.09
CA VAL A 291 3.21 -21.86 31.62
C VAL A 291 4.69 -21.54 31.36
N ARG A 292 5.59 -22.53 31.52
CA ARG A 292 7.02 -22.38 31.19
C ARG A 292 7.25 -22.05 29.72
N ALA A 293 6.59 -22.78 28.81
CA ALA A 293 6.72 -22.56 27.38
C ALA A 293 6.28 -21.15 26.97
N VAL A 294 5.22 -20.59 27.56
CA VAL A 294 4.77 -19.22 27.28
C VAL A 294 5.78 -18.18 27.77
N ALA A 295 6.33 -18.36 28.98
CA ALA A 295 7.40 -17.48 29.47
C ALA A 295 8.64 -17.54 28.56
N GLN A 296 8.97 -18.72 28.04
CA GLN A 296 10.05 -18.92 27.07
C GLN A 296 9.76 -18.23 25.73
N VAL A 297 8.52 -18.30 25.21
CA VAL A 297 8.11 -17.59 23.99
C VAL A 297 8.31 -16.07 24.13
N ALA A 298 7.81 -15.49 25.22
CA ALA A 298 7.91 -14.05 25.47
C ALA A 298 9.36 -13.55 25.61
N ARG A 299 10.25 -14.42 26.10
CA ARG A 299 11.70 -14.14 26.20
C ARG A 299 12.51 -14.53 24.95
N GLN A 300 11.82 -14.93 23.87
CA GLN A 300 12.44 -15.40 22.63
C GLN A 300 13.41 -16.58 22.83
N ASP A 301 13.10 -17.48 23.76
CA ASP A 301 13.87 -18.69 24.04
C ASP A 301 13.51 -19.82 23.05
N SER A 302 14.52 -20.30 22.32
CA SER A 302 14.38 -21.36 21.31
C SER A 302 13.82 -22.69 21.84
N SER A 303 14.00 -22.98 23.14
CA SER A 303 13.56 -24.21 23.79
C SER A 303 12.04 -24.27 24.02
N ALA A 304 11.32 -23.14 23.87
CA ALA A 304 9.88 -23.04 24.15
C ALA A 304 9.06 -24.15 23.48
N ALA A 305 9.31 -24.41 22.19
CA ALA A 305 8.49 -25.38 21.45
C ALA A 305 8.79 -26.83 21.85
N ASP A 306 9.99 -27.12 22.32
CA ASP A 306 10.32 -28.45 22.82
C ASP A 306 9.64 -28.67 24.19
N THR A 307 9.66 -27.64 25.05
CA THR A 307 8.88 -27.63 26.31
C THR A 307 7.39 -27.82 26.06
N ALA A 308 6.81 -27.13 25.08
CA ALA A 308 5.38 -27.26 24.74
C ALA A 308 5.03 -28.65 24.17
N ARG A 309 5.88 -29.20 23.29
CA ARG A 309 5.68 -30.58 22.77
C ARG A 309 5.78 -31.62 23.88
N GLN A 310 6.71 -31.45 24.83
CA GLN A 310 6.80 -32.31 26.00
C GLN A 310 5.55 -32.23 26.87
N ALA A 311 5.00 -31.02 27.09
CA ALA A 311 3.74 -30.85 27.80
C ALA A 311 2.56 -31.57 27.13
N VAL A 312 2.47 -31.49 25.79
CA VAL A 312 1.42 -32.20 25.00
C VAL A 312 1.65 -33.72 25.01
N ALA A 313 2.90 -34.19 24.89
CA ALA A 313 3.21 -35.62 24.96
C ALA A 313 2.90 -36.20 26.34
N ARG A 314 3.02 -35.39 27.39
CA ARG A 314 2.72 -35.80 28.78
C ARG A 314 1.23 -35.98 29.02
N ASP A 315 0.42 -35.06 28.51
CA ASP A 315 -1.03 -35.12 28.55
C ASP A 315 -1.64 -34.56 27.26
N ALA A 316 -1.99 -35.46 26.35
CA ALA A 316 -2.62 -35.09 25.08
C ALA A 316 -4.02 -34.50 25.25
N ARG A 317 -4.64 -34.63 26.43
CA ARG A 317 -5.95 -34.05 26.76
C ARG A 317 -5.86 -32.73 27.51
N SER A 318 -4.65 -32.20 27.74
CA SER A 318 -4.45 -30.90 28.35
C SER A 318 -4.69 -29.78 27.33
N ASP A 319 -5.75 -29.01 27.52
CA ASP A 319 -6.03 -27.80 26.72
C ASP A 319 -4.94 -26.74 26.93
N ALA A 320 -4.42 -26.58 28.15
CA ALA A 320 -3.30 -25.67 28.44
C ALA A 320 -2.03 -26.03 27.67
N ALA A 321 -1.70 -27.32 27.53
CA ALA A 321 -0.56 -27.76 26.72
C ALA A 321 -0.78 -27.45 25.23
N GLN A 322 -1.99 -27.64 24.71
CA GLN A 322 -2.35 -27.27 23.34
C GLN A 322 -2.31 -25.76 23.10
N LEU A 323 -2.71 -24.94 24.09
CA LEU A 323 -2.57 -23.48 24.01
C LEU A 323 -1.10 -23.06 24.00
N ALA A 324 -0.27 -23.62 24.87
CA ALA A 324 1.16 -23.37 24.86
C ALA A 324 1.79 -23.78 23.52
N LEU A 325 1.43 -24.96 23.00
CA LEU A 325 1.86 -25.41 21.67
C LEU A 325 1.45 -24.40 20.60
N SER A 326 0.20 -23.91 20.62
CA SER A 326 -0.28 -22.87 19.73
C SER A 326 0.58 -21.59 19.79
N TYR A 327 0.93 -21.09 20.99
CA TYR A 327 1.86 -19.95 21.15
C TYR A 327 3.24 -20.23 20.57
N THR A 328 3.79 -21.42 20.81
CA THR A 328 5.12 -21.77 20.30
C THR A 328 5.14 -21.97 18.78
N LEU A 329 4.07 -22.52 18.21
CA LEU A 329 3.90 -22.67 16.76
C LEU A 329 3.74 -21.30 16.09
N GLN A 330 3.01 -20.37 16.71
CA GLN A 330 2.94 -18.98 16.24
C GLN A 330 4.32 -18.31 16.32
N ALA A 331 5.07 -18.48 17.41
CA ALA A 331 6.43 -17.94 17.54
C ALA A 331 7.41 -18.56 16.51
N ARG A 332 7.20 -19.83 16.14
CA ARG A 332 7.88 -20.51 15.03
C ARG A 332 7.23 -20.28 13.67
N ARG A 333 6.19 -19.45 13.62
CA ARG A 333 5.55 -18.90 12.41
C ARG A 333 4.84 -19.96 11.56
N GLN A 334 4.24 -20.93 12.24
CA GLN A 334 3.41 -21.99 11.68
C GLN A 334 1.94 -21.72 12.04
N LEU A 335 1.36 -20.63 11.49
CA LEU A 335 0.02 -20.15 11.87
C LEU A 335 -1.11 -21.18 11.64
N PRO A 336 -1.16 -21.94 10.52
CA PRO A 336 -2.20 -22.97 10.36
C PRO A 336 -2.10 -24.06 11.43
N ALA A 337 -0.90 -24.56 11.71
CA ALA A 337 -0.67 -25.53 12.78
C ALA A 337 -0.98 -24.95 14.17
N ALA A 338 -0.67 -23.67 14.40
CA ALA A 338 -1.03 -22.97 15.63
C ALA A 338 -2.56 -22.87 15.79
N LEU A 339 -3.30 -22.61 14.70
CA LEU A 339 -4.76 -22.57 14.69
C LEU A 339 -5.33 -23.96 14.97
N ASP A 340 -4.76 -25.01 14.40
CA ASP A 340 -5.19 -26.39 14.66
C ASP A 340 -4.97 -26.78 16.13
N ALA A 341 -3.83 -26.40 16.73
CA ALA A 341 -3.61 -26.57 18.17
C ALA A 341 -4.63 -25.78 19.02
N ALA A 342 -4.97 -24.55 18.63
CA ALA A 342 -6.01 -23.77 19.30
C ALA A 342 -7.43 -24.38 19.16
N ARG A 343 -7.75 -24.93 17.97
CA ARG A 343 -9.00 -25.67 17.73
C ARG A 343 -9.08 -26.92 18.59
N GLN A 344 -7.98 -27.66 18.72
CA GLN A 344 -7.89 -28.80 19.64
C GLN A 344 -8.12 -28.37 21.08
N ALA A 345 -7.51 -27.26 21.54
CA ALA A 345 -7.76 -26.71 22.87
C ALA A 345 -9.26 -26.38 23.10
N THR A 346 -9.95 -25.75 22.13
CA THR A 346 -11.39 -25.47 22.24
C THR A 346 -12.27 -26.72 22.20
N THR A 347 -11.78 -27.81 21.59
CA THR A 347 -12.50 -29.10 21.54
C THR A 347 -12.35 -29.85 22.86
N LEU A 348 -11.14 -29.85 23.43
CA LEU A 348 -10.85 -30.46 24.72
C LEU A 348 -11.55 -29.73 25.88
N ALA A 349 -11.67 -28.40 25.77
CA ALA A 349 -12.22 -27.57 26.82
C ALA A 349 -13.15 -26.47 26.26
N PRO A 350 -14.41 -26.82 25.91
CA PRO A 350 -15.36 -25.89 25.28
C PRO A 350 -15.79 -24.71 26.16
N ASP A 351 -15.55 -24.80 27.47
CA ASP A 351 -15.80 -23.79 28.50
C ASP A 351 -14.54 -22.96 28.81
N ASN A 352 -13.44 -23.08 28.05
CA ASN A 352 -12.24 -22.28 28.24
C ASN A 352 -12.31 -20.93 27.49
N PRO A 353 -12.50 -19.79 28.16
CA PRO A 353 -12.50 -18.49 27.48
C PRO A 353 -11.12 -18.17 26.85
N LEU A 354 -10.02 -18.61 27.46
CA LEU A 354 -8.66 -18.40 26.94
C LEU A 354 -8.42 -19.18 25.65
N ALA A 355 -8.99 -20.39 25.52
CA ALA A 355 -8.85 -21.17 24.28
C ALA A 355 -9.65 -20.57 23.13
N TRP A 356 -10.88 -20.10 23.40
CA TRP A 356 -11.68 -19.40 22.41
C TRP A 356 -11.06 -18.06 21.99
N ALA A 357 -10.49 -17.30 22.94
CA ALA A 357 -9.75 -16.07 22.62
C ALA A 357 -8.50 -16.39 21.77
N ARG A 358 -7.76 -17.45 22.11
CA ARG A 358 -6.59 -17.87 21.33
C ARG A 358 -6.95 -18.29 19.91
N ARG A 359 -8.05 -19.02 19.74
CA ARG A 359 -8.59 -19.40 18.43
C ARG A 359 -9.02 -18.17 17.63
N ALA A 360 -9.76 -17.25 18.26
CA ALA A 360 -10.19 -15.99 17.66
C ALA A 360 -9.01 -15.17 17.15
N GLU A 361 -7.95 -15.04 17.95
CA GLU A 361 -6.72 -14.36 17.57
C GLU A 361 -6.14 -14.97 16.30
N LEU A 362 -6.05 -16.30 16.21
CA LEU A 362 -5.48 -16.98 15.04
C LEU A 362 -6.40 -16.97 13.82
N GLU A 363 -7.72 -17.00 13.99
CA GLU A 363 -8.68 -16.84 12.89
C GLU A 363 -8.62 -15.41 12.32
N LEU A 364 -8.56 -14.38 13.17
CA LEU A 364 -8.33 -12.99 12.77
C LEU A 364 -6.95 -12.81 12.12
N SER A 365 -5.95 -13.47 12.69
CA SER A 365 -4.61 -13.54 12.11
C SER A 365 -4.67 -14.08 10.69
N LEU A 366 -5.47 -15.13 10.47
CA LEU A 366 -5.67 -15.76 9.17
C LEU A 366 -6.76 -15.07 8.35
N GLY A 367 -7.09 -13.79 8.60
CA GLY A 367 -7.94 -12.98 7.74
C GLY A 367 -9.45 -13.28 7.86
N ASP A 368 -9.83 -14.28 8.64
CA ASP A 368 -11.23 -14.68 8.82
C ASP A 368 -11.86 -13.86 9.95
N ALA A 369 -12.22 -12.62 9.61
CA ALA A 369 -12.85 -11.69 10.55
C ALA A 369 -14.19 -12.21 11.08
N ALA A 370 -14.92 -13.01 10.30
CA ALA A 370 -16.20 -13.57 10.71
C ALA A 370 -16.00 -14.67 11.76
N ALA A 371 -15.22 -15.72 11.45
CA ALA A 371 -14.97 -16.82 12.38
C ALA A 371 -14.25 -16.33 13.64
N GLY A 372 -13.25 -15.45 13.48
CA GLY A 372 -12.54 -14.86 14.59
C GLY A 372 -13.43 -14.01 15.49
N GLY A 373 -14.35 -13.24 14.90
CA GLY A 373 -15.37 -12.51 15.65
C GLY A 373 -16.33 -13.43 16.41
N ASP A 374 -16.73 -14.56 15.83
CA ASP A 374 -17.58 -15.56 16.48
C ASP A 374 -16.88 -16.22 17.67
N SER A 375 -15.64 -16.66 17.49
CA SER A 375 -14.79 -17.22 18.55
C SER A 375 -14.56 -16.21 19.68
N ALA A 376 -14.33 -14.93 19.35
CA ALA A 376 -14.17 -13.86 20.34
C ALA A 376 -15.46 -13.64 21.16
N ARG A 377 -16.62 -13.59 20.50
CA ARG A 377 -17.92 -13.49 21.19
C ARG A 377 -18.20 -14.72 22.05
N ARG A 378 -17.76 -15.91 21.63
CA ARG A 378 -17.88 -17.12 22.46
C ARG A 378 -17.02 -17.02 23.72
N ALA A 379 -15.79 -16.54 23.62
CA ALA A 379 -14.93 -16.29 24.77
C ALA A 379 -15.56 -15.30 25.74
N SER A 380 -16.06 -14.16 25.24
CA SER A 380 -16.73 -13.14 26.07
C SER A 380 -18.05 -13.64 26.66
N ALA A 381 -18.78 -14.54 26.01
CA ALA A 381 -19.99 -15.14 26.59
C ALA A 381 -19.69 -16.06 27.78
N ILE A 382 -18.52 -16.73 27.78
CA ILE A 382 -18.07 -17.59 28.88
C ILE A 382 -17.52 -16.74 30.04
N ALA A 383 -16.72 -15.72 29.73
CA ALA A 383 -16.12 -14.82 30.71
C ALA A 383 -16.17 -13.37 30.19
N PRO A 384 -17.22 -12.59 30.55
CA PRO A 384 -17.49 -11.26 30.02
C PRO A 384 -16.38 -10.22 30.23
N ASP A 385 -15.58 -10.39 31.28
CA ASP A 385 -14.51 -9.45 31.63
C ASP A 385 -13.15 -9.85 31.05
N THR A 386 -13.08 -10.82 30.12
CA THR A 386 -11.80 -11.23 29.50
C THR A 386 -11.31 -10.15 28.53
N PRO A 387 -10.25 -9.37 28.85
CA PRO A 387 -9.89 -8.17 28.07
C PRO A 387 -9.50 -8.51 26.64
N ARG A 388 -8.70 -9.56 26.47
CA ARG A 388 -8.25 -10.05 25.16
C ARG A 388 -9.43 -10.45 24.27
N ALA A 389 -10.46 -11.08 24.82
CA ALA A 389 -11.64 -11.48 24.05
C ALA A 389 -12.43 -10.26 23.54
N LEU A 390 -12.61 -9.24 24.38
CA LEU A 390 -13.26 -7.99 24.00
C LEU A 390 -12.45 -7.25 22.91
N ALA A 391 -11.13 -7.18 23.07
CA ALA A 391 -10.23 -6.58 22.08
C ALA A 391 -10.30 -7.33 20.73
N LEU A 392 -10.29 -8.66 20.73
CA LEU A 392 -10.38 -9.47 19.52
C LEU A 392 -11.74 -9.29 18.81
N ALA A 393 -12.84 -9.18 19.55
CA ALA A 393 -14.15 -8.86 18.97
C ALA A 393 -14.16 -7.47 18.31
N ALA A 394 -13.51 -6.48 18.93
CA ALA A 394 -13.34 -5.15 18.35
C ALA A 394 -12.43 -5.17 17.11
N PHE A 395 -11.37 -5.99 17.09
CA PHE A 395 -10.53 -6.20 15.89
C PHE A 395 -11.32 -6.80 14.73
N ALA A 396 -12.21 -7.76 14.99
CA ALA A 396 -13.08 -8.33 13.96
C ALA A 396 -13.93 -7.24 13.28
N ARG A 397 -14.54 -6.33 14.06
CA ARG A 397 -15.27 -5.16 13.55
C ARG A 397 -14.36 -4.19 12.79
N LEU A 398 -13.15 -3.94 13.29
CA LEU A 398 -12.17 -3.09 12.62
C LEU A 398 -11.77 -3.66 11.24
N MET A 399 -11.61 -4.99 11.12
CA MET A 399 -11.33 -5.67 9.85
C MET A 399 -12.52 -5.63 8.89
N GLN A 400 -13.75 -5.63 9.40
CA GLN A 400 -14.97 -5.47 8.61
C GLN A 400 -15.21 -4.01 8.17
N GLY A 401 -14.35 -3.08 8.59
CA GLY A 401 -14.40 -1.67 8.23
C GLY A 401 -15.31 -0.81 9.12
N GLU A 402 -15.87 -1.38 10.20
CA GLU A 402 -16.68 -0.71 11.22
C GLU A 402 -15.78 0.03 12.22
N THR A 403 -15.06 1.03 11.72
CA THR A 403 -13.94 1.66 12.44
C THR A 403 -14.43 2.45 13.65
N ALA A 404 -15.55 3.17 13.53
CA ALA A 404 -16.12 3.92 14.64
C ALA A 404 -16.66 3.01 15.76
N ALA A 405 -17.27 1.89 15.40
CA ALA A 405 -17.76 0.91 16.39
C ALA A 405 -16.58 0.23 17.10
N ALA A 406 -15.59 -0.23 16.35
CA ALA A 406 -14.38 -0.84 16.90
C ALA A 406 -13.66 0.08 17.89
N ALA A 407 -13.50 1.38 17.57
CA ALA A 407 -12.88 2.34 18.50
C ALA A 407 -13.63 2.43 19.85
N ARG A 408 -14.96 2.45 19.84
CA ARG A 408 -15.77 2.45 21.07
C ARG A 408 -15.61 1.14 21.85
N ASP A 409 -15.58 0.00 21.16
CA ASP A 409 -15.43 -1.30 21.79
C ASP A 409 -14.03 -1.47 22.42
N PHE A 410 -12.97 -1.01 21.74
CA PHE A 410 -11.63 -0.98 22.32
C PHE A 410 -11.58 -0.08 23.55
N GLN A 411 -12.21 1.09 23.49
CA GLN A 411 -12.28 1.98 24.64
C GLN A 411 -13.01 1.34 25.81
N ALA A 412 -14.14 0.66 25.57
CA ALA A 412 -14.86 -0.09 26.59
C ALA A 412 -14.05 -1.28 27.15
N ALA A 413 -13.25 -1.96 26.32
CA ALA A 413 -12.34 -3.01 26.78
C ALA A 413 -11.27 -2.43 27.72
N LEU A 414 -10.69 -1.27 27.38
CA LEU A 414 -9.71 -0.55 28.21
C LEU A 414 -10.29 0.03 29.51
N GLU A 415 -11.61 0.24 29.58
CA GLU A 415 -12.28 0.58 30.85
C GLU A 415 -12.39 -0.63 31.80
N ARG A 416 -12.30 -1.85 31.29
CA ARG A 416 -12.29 -3.09 32.10
C ARG A 416 -10.88 -3.51 32.50
N SER A 417 -9.93 -3.40 31.58
CA SER A 417 -8.52 -3.67 31.81
C SER A 417 -7.68 -2.86 30.83
N ASP A 418 -6.85 -1.98 31.39
CA ASP A 418 -5.97 -1.05 30.69
C ASP A 418 -4.56 -1.63 30.40
N ALA A 419 -4.28 -2.84 30.89
CA ALA A 419 -2.97 -3.46 30.78
C ALA A 419 -2.80 -4.39 29.55
N ASP A 420 -3.81 -4.51 28.69
CA ASP A 420 -3.72 -5.32 27.46
C ASP A 420 -3.13 -4.48 26.30
N PRO A 421 -1.89 -4.78 25.84
CA PRO A 421 -1.29 -4.04 24.73
C PRO A 421 -2.12 -4.12 23.45
N LEU A 422 -2.85 -5.22 23.24
CA LEU A 422 -3.61 -5.45 22.01
C LEU A 422 -4.80 -4.49 21.91
N ALA A 423 -5.46 -4.17 23.02
CA ALA A 423 -6.57 -3.23 23.05
C ALA A 423 -6.12 -1.79 22.73
N HIS A 424 -4.99 -1.35 23.31
CA HIS A 424 -4.35 -0.08 22.97
C HIS A 424 -3.93 -0.02 21.50
N PHE A 425 -3.29 -1.09 21.00
CA PHE A 425 -2.90 -1.17 19.60
C PHE A 425 -4.11 -1.04 18.66
N GLY A 426 -5.19 -1.78 18.94
CA GLY A 426 -6.42 -1.75 18.16
C GLY A 426 -7.12 -0.40 18.16
N LEU A 427 -7.20 0.25 19.33
CA LEU A 427 -7.70 1.62 19.44
C LEU A 427 -6.84 2.59 18.62
N GLY A 428 -5.52 2.44 18.69
CA GLY A 428 -4.56 3.20 17.91
C GLY A 428 -4.83 3.10 16.41
N LEU A 429 -4.98 1.88 15.90
CA LEU A 429 -5.31 1.65 14.49
C LEU A 429 -6.66 2.26 14.09
N ALA A 430 -7.67 2.12 14.94
CA ALA A 430 -9.01 2.64 14.67
C ALA A 430 -9.00 4.18 14.62
N LEU A 431 -8.31 4.84 15.55
CA LEU A 431 -8.15 6.30 15.58
C LEU A 431 -7.38 6.82 14.36
N MET A 432 -6.30 6.14 13.96
CA MET A 432 -5.55 6.51 12.75
C MET A 432 -6.41 6.43 11.49
N ARG A 433 -7.21 5.37 11.35
CA ARG A 433 -8.16 5.22 10.23
C ARG A 433 -9.26 6.28 10.20
N GLN A 434 -9.60 6.85 11.36
CA GLN A 434 -10.52 7.99 11.49
C GLN A 434 -9.86 9.34 11.21
N GLY A 435 -8.54 9.38 10.98
CA GLY A 435 -7.77 10.61 10.76
C GLY A 435 -7.17 11.21 12.04
N ASN A 436 -7.49 10.66 13.21
CA ASN A 436 -6.96 11.08 14.52
C ASN A 436 -5.56 10.48 14.75
N THR A 437 -4.62 10.81 13.86
CA THR A 437 -3.30 10.16 13.77
C THR A 437 -2.49 10.34 15.05
N ALA A 438 -2.52 11.52 15.67
CA ALA A 438 -1.75 11.80 16.88
C ALA A 438 -2.27 11.02 18.10
N ASP A 439 -3.59 10.93 18.26
CA ASP A 439 -4.20 10.12 19.31
C ASP A 439 -3.91 8.64 19.07
N GLY A 440 -4.07 8.20 17.82
CA GLY A 440 -3.80 6.82 17.45
C GLY A 440 -2.35 6.42 17.67
N ARG A 441 -1.38 7.26 17.31
CA ARG A 441 0.05 7.08 17.63
C ARG A 441 0.24 6.89 19.14
N ARG A 442 -0.33 7.76 19.97
CA ARG A 442 -0.17 7.69 21.44
C ARG A 442 -0.64 6.35 22.00
N GLU A 443 -1.75 5.82 21.51
CA GLU A 443 -2.23 4.49 21.91
C GLU A 443 -1.28 3.37 21.44
N VAL A 444 -0.71 3.47 20.24
CA VAL A 444 0.32 2.51 19.79
C VAL A 444 1.62 2.63 20.60
N GLU A 445 2.01 3.82 21.04
CA GLU A 445 3.14 4.02 21.96
C GLU A 445 2.89 3.36 23.31
N ILE A 446 1.67 3.45 23.85
CA ILE A 446 1.29 2.74 25.08
C ILE A 446 1.37 1.23 24.83
N ALA A 447 0.85 0.72 23.72
CA ALA A 447 0.96 -0.71 23.40
C ALA A 447 2.44 -1.18 23.35
N ALA A 448 3.31 -0.40 22.71
CA ALA A 448 4.76 -0.69 22.66
C ALA A 448 5.44 -0.57 24.04
N LEU A 449 4.95 0.30 24.93
CA LEU A 449 5.41 0.38 26.32
C LEU A 449 4.98 -0.85 27.14
N LEU A 450 3.75 -1.34 26.93
CA LEU A 450 3.18 -2.50 27.63
C LEU A 450 3.75 -3.83 27.12
N ASP A 451 4.27 -3.88 25.90
CA ASP A 451 5.00 -5.03 25.35
C ASP A 451 6.21 -4.58 24.51
N PRO A 452 7.33 -4.21 25.17
CA PRO A 452 8.50 -3.66 24.49
C PRO A 452 9.24 -4.67 23.61
N SER A 453 8.93 -5.96 23.74
CA SER A 453 9.56 -7.07 23.01
C SER A 453 8.95 -7.34 21.64
N ASN A 454 7.81 -6.72 21.34
CA ASN A 454 6.99 -7.06 20.19
C ASN A 454 7.43 -6.31 18.92
N ALA A 455 8.12 -7.01 18.02
CA ALA A 455 8.63 -6.44 16.77
C ALA A 455 7.53 -5.88 15.84
N GLU A 456 6.32 -6.46 15.87
CA GLU A 456 5.22 -5.99 15.04
C GLU A 456 4.65 -4.67 15.58
N LEU A 457 4.42 -4.55 16.90
CA LEU A 457 4.01 -3.27 17.52
C LEU A 457 5.02 -2.15 17.21
N ARG A 458 6.32 -2.45 17.24
CA ARG A 458 7.39 -1.51 16.83
C ARG A 458 7.29 -1.11 15.37
N SER A 459 7.06 -2.08 14.48
CA SER A 459 6.88 -1.80 13.05
C SER A 459 5.68 -0.89 12.80
N TYR A 460 4.56 -1.16 13.48
CA TYR A 460 3.36 -0.32 13.38
C TYR A 460 3.54 1.06 13.99
N LEU A 461 4.26 1.18 15.11
CA LEU A 461 4.63 2.47 15.70
C LEU A 461 5.49 3.29 14.74
N GLY A 462 6.47 2.65 14.06
CA GLY A 462 7.24 3.26 13.00
C GLY A 462 6.36 3.82 11.89
N ARG A 463 5.38 3.04 11.41
CA ARG A 463 4.42 3.53 10.41
C ARG A 463 3.56 4.68 10.95
N ALA A 464 3.16 4.68 12.23
CA ALA A 464 2.42 5.78 12.83
C ALA A 464 3.23 7.09 12.86
N TYR A 465 4.51 7.03 13.19
CA TYR A 465 5.41 8.18 13.07
C TYR A 465 5.58 8.66 11.61
N LEU A 466 5.53 7.75 10.64
CA LEU A 466 5.52 8.15 9.24
C LEU A 466 4.29 9.01 8.93
N GLU A 467 3.09 8.63 9.34
CA GLU A 467 1.88 9.42 9.07
C GLU A 467 1.95 10.85 9.64
N GLU A 468 2.70 11.06 10.72
CA GLU A 468 3.02 12.38 11.30
C GLU A 468 4.22 13.10 10.63
N ALA A 469 4.76 12.58 9.53
CA ALA A 469 5.96 13.07 8.84
C ALA A 469 7.25 13.04 9.69
N ARG A 470 7.33 12.16 10.71
CA ARG A 470 8.50 11.99 11.58
C ARG A 470 9.42 10.87 11.08
N SER A 471 9.97 11.07 9.87
CA SER A 471 10.67 10.00 9.11
C SER A 471 11.85 9.36 9.86
N LYS A 472 12.68 10.17 10.53
CA LYS A 472 13.83 9.66 11.30
C LYS A 472 13.40 8.70 12.43
N VAL A 473 12.43 9.13 13.25
CA VAL A 473 11.92 8.34 14.40
C VAL A 473 11.28 7.04 13.91
N ALA A 474 10.59 7.08 12.76
CA ALA A 474 10.07 5.87 12.14
C ALA A 474 11.18 4.88 11.75
N GLY A 475 12.26 5.37 11.15
CA GLY A 475 13.45 4.58 10.83
C GLY A 475 14.03 3.88 12.07
N ASP A 476 14.17 4.61 13.18
CA ASP A 476 14.68 4.06 14.44
C ASP A 476 13.78 2.92 14.97
N GLN A 477 12.44 3.05 14.83
CA GLN A 477 11.51 1.97 15.19
C GLN A 477 11.61 0.74 14.28
N PHE A 478 11.79 0.92 12.97
CA PHE A 478 11.99 -0.20 12.05
C PHE A 478 13.30 -0.93 12.34
N ASP A 479 14.36 -0.21 12.70
CA ASP A 479 15.64 -0.81 13.09
C ASP A 479 15.52 -1.58 14.40
N LEU A 480 14.79 -1.07 15.39
CA LEU A 480 14.52 -1.80 16.62
C LEU A 480 13.68 -3.06 16.35
N ALA A 481 12.64 -2.96 15.51
CA ALA A 481 11.84 -4.11 15.10
C ALA A 481 12.69 -5.20 14.43
N ARG A 482 13.64 -4.83 13.55
CA ARG A 482 14.59 -5.78 12.93
C ARG A 482 15.54 -6.40 13.95
N ARG A 483 15.93 -5.70 15.01
CA ARG A 483 16.75 -6.31 16.07
C ARG A 483 15.95 -7.32 16.89
N LEU A 484 14.68 -7.03 17.16
CA LEU A 484 13.76 -7.90 17.90
C LEU A 484 13.32 -9.13 17.09
N ASP A 485 13.02 -8.97 15.80
CA ASP A 485 12.81 -10.07 14.87
C ASP A 485 13.53 -9.82 13.53
N PRO A 486 14.78 -10.30 13.37
CA PRO A 486 15.60 -10.09 12.17
C PRO A 486 15.02 -10.59 10.87
N ALA A 487 14.01 -11.44 10.96
CA ALA A 487 13.46 -12.00 9.76
C ALA A 487 11.97 -11.70 9.58
N SER A 488 11.33 -10.86 10.42
CA SER A 488 10.04 -10.26 10.09
C SER A 488 10.15 -9.42 8.80
N PRO A 489 9.23 -9.57 7.82
CA PRO A 489 9.22 -8.75 6.60
C PRO A 489 8.59 -7.37 6.81
N THR A 490 7.77 -7.18 7.85
CA THR A 490 7.00 -5.96 8.13
C THR A 490 7.89 -4.71 8.25
N PRO A 491 8.97 -4.68 9.05
CA PRO A 491 9.80 -3.49 9.17
C PRO A 491 10.58 -3.18 7.89
N TRP A 492 10.89 -4.17 7.07
CA TRP A 492 11.50 -3.93 5.75
C TRP A 492 10.50 -3.31 4.77
N TYR A 493 9.25 -3.78 4.80
CA TYR A 493 8.19 -3.25 3.94
C TYR A 493 7.84 -1.80 4.29
N PHE A 494 7.61 -1.49 5.57
CA PHE A 494 7.30 -0.11 5.98
C PHE A 494 8.48 0.84 5.78
N ASP A 495 9.72 0.36 5.93
CA ASP A 495 10.91 1.16 5.64
C ASP A 495 11.14 1.37 4.14
N ALA A 496 10.72 0.44 3.28
CA ALA A 496 10.70 0.66 1.83
C ALA A 496 9.74 1.79 1.45
N PHE A 497 8.56 1.82 2.08
CA PHE A 497 7.61 2.91 1.91
C PHE A 497 8.18 4.25 2.43
N ARG A 498 8.84 4.27 3.59
CA ARG A 498 9.56 5.45 4.09
C ARG A 498 10.58 5.94 3.07
N ALA A 499 11.42 5.03 2.57
CA ALA A 499 12.45 5.35 1.58
C ALA A 499 11.86 5.92 0.28
N LEU A 500 10.74 5.37 -0.23
CA LEU A 500 10.04 5.95 -1.39
C LEU A 500 9.58 7.38 -1.11
N ARG A 501 9.02 7.63 0.08
CA ARG A 501 8.55 8.95 0.47
C ARG A 501 9.71 9.96 0.60
N ASP A 502 10.82 9.53 1.18
CA ASP A 502 12.08 10.28 1.34
C ASP A 502 12.85 10.45 0.00
N GLY A 503 12.29 10.00 -1.12
CA GLY A 503 12.90 10.11 -2.44
C GLY A 503 14.13 9.22 -2.61
N GLU A 504 14.24 8.12 -1.86
CA GLU A 504 15.30 7.11 -1.91
C GLU A 504 14.83 5.82 -2.61
N PRO A 505 14.56 5.85 -3.93
CA PRO A 505 13.98 4.70 -4.63
C PRO A 505 14.89 3.46 -4.63
N LEU A 506 16.22 3.63 -4.69
CA LEU A 506 17.16 2.50 -4.61
C LEU A 506 17.16 1.83 -3.24
N THR A 507 17.09 2.61 -2.14
CA THR A 507 16.90 2.06 -0.79
C THR A 507 15.54 1.35 -0.68
N ALA A 508 14.48 1.90 -1.30
CA ALA A 508 13.18 1.25 -1.32
C ALA A 508 13.16 -0.09 -2.07
N ILE A 509 13.88 -0.18 -3.19
CA ILE A 509 14.08 -1.42 -3.95
C ILE A 509 14.81 -2.45 -3.07
N GLU A 510 15.90 -2.05 -2.41
CA GLU A 510 16.67 -2.90 -1.50
C GLU A 510 15.78 -3.43 -0.37
N ASN A 511 15.09 -2.54 0.35
CA ASN A 511 14.21 -2.88 1.46
C ASN A 511 13.03 -3.75 1.03
N THR A 512 12.43 -3.49 -0.14
CA THR A 512 11.33 -4.34 -0.66
C THR A 512 11.84 -5.73 -1.03
N ASN A 513 13.04 -5.85 -1.60
CA ASN A 513 13.67 -7.15 -1.85
C ASN A 513 13.91 -7.92 -0.54
N GLN A 514 14.38 -7.26 0.52
CA GLN A 514 14.55 -7.87 1.83
C GLN A 514 13.21 -8.31 2.44
N ALA A 515 12.15 -7.52 2.24
CA ALA A 515 10.79 -7.88 2.66
C ALA A 515 10.28 -9.12 1.90
N ILE A 516 10.42 -9.16 0.58
CA ILE A 516 10.03 -10.31 -0.27
C ILE A 516 10.85 -11.56 0.10
N ALA A 517 12.15 -11.44 0.32
CA ALA A 517 13.01 -12.57 0.70
C ALA A 517 12.68 -13.15 2.09
N ARG A 518 12.02 -12.36 2.94
CA ARG A 518 11.54 -12.77 4.28
C ARG A 518 10.05 -13.16 4.27
N ASN A 519 9.40 -13.12 3.10
CA ASN A 519 7.96 -13.30 2.94
C ASN A 519 7.57 -14.78 2.77
N ASP A 520 7.75 -15.58 3.82
CA ASP A 520 7.33 -16.99 3.91
C ASP A 520 6.20 -17.16 4.94
N ASN A 521 5.02 -16.55 4.72
CA ASN A 521 3.86 -16.59 5.64
C ASN A 521 4.12 -16.06 7.05
N ARG A 522 4.92 -15.00 7.14
CA ARG A 522 5.71 -14.74 8.35
C ARG A 522 5.16 -13.70 9.32
N ALA A 523 4.25 -12.82 8.90
CA ALA A 523 3.64 -11.87 9.83
C ALA A 523 2.64 -12.58 10.76
N VAL A 524 2.53 -12.10 12.01
CA VAL A 524 1.64 -12.62 13.08
C VAL A 524 0.17 -12.72 12.66
N LEU A 525 -0.22 -12.04 11.56
CA LEU A 525 -1.53 -12.05 10.93
C LEU A 525 -1.31 -12.20 9.41
N ARG A 526 -1.63 -13.32 8.73
CA ARG A 526 -2.20 -13.36 7.34
C ARG A 526 -2.40 -14.79 6.78
N PRO A 527 -3.52 -15.10 6.08
CA PRO A 527 -3.70 -16.27 5.22
C PRO A 527 -3.03 -16.08 3.85
N SER A 528 -2.82 -17.16 3.09
CA SER A 528 -2.11 -17.17 1.79
C SER A 528 -2.67 -16.17 0.76
N ALA A 529 -3.99 -15.98 0.71
CA ALA A 529 -4.60 -14.98 -0.16
C ALA A 529 -4.17 -13.54 0.18
N LEU A 530 -4.06 -13.19 1.47
CA LEU A 530 -3.55 -11.87 1.86
C LEU A 530 -2.03 -11.74 1.65
N ILE A 531 -1.30 -12.86 1.60
CA ILE A 531 0.15 -12.89 1.26
C ILE A 531 0.35 -12.59 -0.22
N ASP A 532 -0.52 -13.10 -1.09
CA ASP A 532 -0.52 -12.78 -2.52
C ASP A 532 -0.91 -11.32 -2.77
N GLN A 533 -1.93 -10.80 -2.06
CA GLN A 533 -2.28 -9.37 -2.08
C GLN A 533 -1.10 -8.49 -1.64
N ASP A 534 -0.45 -8.87 -0.55
CA ASP A 534 0.75 -8.21 -0.05
C ASP A 534 1.91 -8.28 -1.05
N ARG A 535 2.12 -9.43 -1.68
CA ARG A 535 3.15 -9.64 -2.70
C ARG A 535 2.87 -8.76 -3.91
N ALA A 536 1.62 -8.66 -4.35
CA ALA A 536 1.19 -7.76 -5.41
C ALA A 536 1.39 -6.29 -5.02
N ALA A 537 1.01 -5.88 -3.80
CA ALA A 537 1.21 -4.52 -3.29
C ALA A 537 2.71 -4.17 -3.16
N ARG A 538 3.53 -5.10 -2.68
CA ARG A 538 4.99 -4.99 -2.62
C ARG A 538 5.59 -4.88 -4.02
N SER A 539 5.15 -5.71 -4.96
CA SER A 539 5.56 -5.70 -6.37
C SER A 539 5.14 -4.41 -7.10
N ALA A 540 3.96 -3.88 -6.77
CA ALA A 540 3.50 -2.59 -7.26
C ALA A 540 4.37 -1.44 -6.73
N SER A 541 4.69 -1.46 -5.43
CA SER A 541 5.54 -0.46 -4.77
C SER A 541 6.97 -0.43 -5.35
N ILE A 542 7.60 -1.60 -5.54
CA ILE A 542 8.94 -1.68 -6.16
C ILE A 542 8.90 -1.35 -7.65
N GLY A 543 7.83 -1.71 -8.37
CA GLY A 543 7.65 -1.29 -9.76
C GLY A 543 7.57 0.23 -9.91
N ALA A 544 6.88 0.91 -8.99
CA ALA A 544 6.87 2.38 -8.93
C ALA A 544 8.27 2.95 -8.65
N ALA A 545 9.06 2.33 -7.75
CA ALA A 545 10.45 2.71 -7.51
C ALA A 545 11.32 2.54 -8.78
N TYR A 546 11.11 1.45 -9.54
CA TYR A 546 11.79 1.21 -10.82
C TYR A 546 11.44 2.26 -11.87
N GLN A 547 10.19 2.68 -11.98
CA GLN A 547 9.82 3.78 -12.88
C GLN A 547 10.54 5.09 -12.52
N GLN A 548 10.67 5.42 -11.23
CA GLN A 548 11.37 6.63 -10.80
C GLN A 548 12.84 6.68 -11.24
N VAL A 549 13.54 5.53 -11.21
CA VAL A 549 14.96 5.43 -11.61
C VAL A 549 15.18 5.06 -13.09
N GLY A 550 14.12 4.97 -13.90
CA GLY A 550 14.20 4.67 -15.33
C GLY A 550 14.40 3.18 -15.65
N PHE A 551 14.02 2.27 -14.76
CA PHE A 551 14.09 0.81 -14.95
C PHE A 551 12.78 0.26 -15.56
N ALA A 552 12.27 0.92 -16.61
CA ALA A 552 10.95 0.64 -17.20
C ALA A 552 10.70 -0.85 -17.57
N PRO A 553 11.64 -1.58 -18.20
CA PRO A 553 11.41 -3.00 -18.52
C PRO A 553 11.25 -3.88 -17.27
N ALA A 554 12.03 -3.61 -16.22
CA ALA A 554 11.92 -4.34 -14.97
C ALA A 554 10.60 -4.00 -14.24
N ALA A 555 10.16 -2.73 -14.31
CA ALA A 555 8.85 -2.32 -13.80
C ALA A 555 7.70 -3.05 -14.53
N HIS A 556 7.83 -3.25 -15.84
CA HIS A 556 6.85 -3.98 -16.64
C HIS A 556 6.70 -5.44 -16.21
N SER A 557 7.81 -6.19 -16.09
CA SER A 557 7.73 -7.58 -15.63
C SER A 557 7.16 -7.69 -14.20
N LEU A 558 7.50 -6.75 -13.31
CA LEU A 558 6.93 -6.69 -11.96
C LEU A 558 5.44 -6.37 -11.95
N ALA A 559 4.97 -5.44 -12.78
CA ALA A 559 3.55 -5.12 -12.91
C ALA A 559 2.75 -6.36 -13.35
N MET A 560 3.29 -7.12 -14.32
CA MET A 560 2.69 -8.37 -14.78
C MET A 560 2.66 -9.44 -13.68
N ASN A 561 3.77 -9.60 -12.94
CA ASN A 561 3.81 -10.50 -11.78
C ASN A 561 2.78 -10.10 -10.71
N ALA A 562 2.64 -8.81 -10.42
CA ALA A 562 1.70 -8.32 -9.41
C ALA A 562 0.25 -8.68 -9.75
N ILE A 563 -0.14 -8.58 -11.03
CA ILE A 563 -1.46 -9.00 -11.52
C ILE A 563 -1.62 -10.54 -11.48
N GLU A 564 -0.56 -11.30 -11.76
CA GLU A 564 -0.59 -12.77 -11.62
C GLU A 564 -0.71 -13.23 -10.17
N ASP A 565 -0.08 -12.51 -9.25
CA ASP A 565 -0.14 -12.79 -7.82
C ASP A 565 -1.53 -12.46 -7.27
N ASP A 566 -2.07 -11.28 -7.60
CA ASP A 566 -3.42 -10.85 -7.22
C ASP A 566 -4.12 -10.03 -8.33
N PRO A 567 -5.02 -10.67 -9.11
CA PRO A 567 -5.84 -9.99 -10.13
C PRO A 567 -6.88 -9.00 -9.57
N ALA A 568 -7.06 -8.95 -8.24
CA ALA A 568 -7.94 -8.00 -7.58
C ALA A 568 -7.18 -6.78 -7.01
N SER A 569 -5.86 -6.70 -7.22
CA SER A 569 -5.05 -5.62 -6.66
C SER A 569 -5.23 -4.30 -7.44
N PRO A 570 -5.82 -3.23 -6.84
CA PRO A 570 -5.95 -1.95 -7.53
C PRO A 570 -4.59 -1.32 -7.84
N ALA A 571 -3.60 -1.52 -6.95
CA ALA A 571 -2.25 -0.98 -7.13
C ALA A 571 -1.49 -1.67 -8.29
N ALA A 572 -1.70 -2.97 -8.48
CA ALA A 572 -1.10 -3.70 -9.60
C ALA A 572 -1.65 -3.21 -10.95
N HIS A 573 -2.98 -3.06 -11.05
CA HIS A 573 -3.63 -2.50 -12.25
C HIS A 573 -3.16 -1.07 -12.52
N ARG A 574 -3.06 -0.26 -11.45
CA ARG A 574 -2.56 1.12 -11.55
C ARG A 574 -1.12 1.17 -12.08
N LEU A 575 -0.22 0.35 -11.55
CA LEU A 575 1.16 0.28 -12.01
C LEU A 575 1.23 -0.21 -13.47
N LEU A 576 0.46 -1.23 -13.84
CA LEU A 576 0.47 -1.74 -15.21
C LEU A 576 0.00 -0.67 -16.20
N ALA A 577 -1.00 0.12 -15.85
CA ALA A 577 -1.40 1.28 -16.63
C ALA A 577 -0.28 2.34 -16.76
N ASP A 578 0.51 2.60 -15.72
CA ASP A 578 1.64 3.53 -15.83
C ASP A 578 2.74 2.98 -16.75
N VAL A 579 3.02 1.69 -16.68
CA VAL A 579 3.98 1.04 -17.59
C VAL A 579 3.51 1.11 -19.04
N TYR A 580 2.22 0.86 -19.28
CA TYR A 580 1.65 0.92 -20.62
C TYR A 580 1.65 2.34 -21.21
N ALA A 581 1.66 3.39 -20.38
CA ALA A 581 1.79 4.77 -20.87
C ALA A 581 3.13 4.99 -21.62
N GLU A 582 4.20 4.29 -21.23
CA GLU A 582 5.51 4.43 -21.87
C GLU A 582 5.65 3.58 -23.16
N LEU A 583 4.63 2.79 -23.50
CA LEU A 583 4.66 1.86 -24.62
C LEU A 583 3.69 2.29 -25.74
N PRO A 584 4.15 2.38 -26.99
CA PRO A 584 3.27 2.71 -28.11
C PRO A 584 2.28 1.57 -28.37
N ARG A 585 1.05 1.90 -28.77
CA ARG A 585 -0.06 0.96 -29.12
C ARG A 585 -0.69 0.22 -27.94
N PHE A 586 -0.52 0.72 -26.71
CA PHE A 586 -1.08 0.11 -25.50
C PHE A 586 -2.15 0.99 -24.83
N GLU A 587 -2.66 2.04 -25.49
CA GLU A 587 -3.61 2.98 -24.89
C GLU A 587 -4.92 2.30 -24.48
N SER A 588 -5.45 1.39 -25.30
CA SER A 588 -6.67 0.64 -24.95
C SER A 588 -6.45 -0.30 -23.76
N ALA A 589 -5.29 -0.99 -23.71
CA ALA A 589 -4.91 -1.81 -22.57
C ALA A 589 -4.80 -0.95 -21.30
N ARG A 590 -4.15 0.20 -21.42
CA ARG A 590 -3.94 1.17 -20.35
C ARG A 590 -5.25 1.69 -19.76
N GLN A 591 -6.22 2.04 -20.60
CA GLN A 591 -7.53 2.51 -20.17
C GLN A 591 -8.33 1.40 -19.46
N SER A 592 -8.26 0.15 -19.94
CA SER A 592 -8.86 -1.01 -19.26
C SER A 592 -8.24 -1.28 -17.89
N GLU A 593 -6.91 -1.17 -17.76
CA GLU A 593 -6.22 -1.29 -16.47
C GLU A 593 -6.59 -0.14 -15.51
N LEU A 594 -6.71 1.10 -16.01
CA LEU A 594 -7.22 2.22 -15.21
C LEU A 594 -8.66 2.00 -14.75
N LEU A 595 -9.54 1.44 -15.59
CA LEU A 595 -10.91 1.08 -15.20
C LEU A 595 -10.92 0.08 -14.04
N GLN A 596 -10.15 -1.00 -14.15
CA GLN A 596 -10.10 -2.03 -13.11
C GLN A 596 -9.49 -1.47 -11.81
N ALA A 597 -8.41 -0.69 -11.90
CA ALA A 597 -7.86 0.02 -10.75
C ALA A 597 -8.89 0.94 -10.10
N ASN A 598 -9.68 1.66 -10.89
CA ASN A 598 -10.69 2.60 -10.43
C ASN A 598 -11.85 1.89 -9.70
N LEU A 599 -12.38 0.80 -10.26
CA LEU A 599 -13.49 0.06 -9.65
C LEU A 599 -13.07 -0.61 -8.33
N ARG A 600 -11.81 -1.05 -8.24
CA ARG A 600 -11.24 -1.75 -7.08
C ARG A 600 -10.65 -0.82 -6.03
N GLN A 601 -10.45 0.46 -6.35
CA GLN A 601 -9.83 1.40 -5.45
C GLN A 601 -10.64 1.56 -4.15
N PRO A 602 -10.02 1.31 -2.97
CA PRO A 602 -10.66 1.48 -1.68
C PRO A 602 -10.88 2.96 -1.38
N ILE A 603 -11.87 3.21 -0.53
CA ILE A 603 -12.22 4.56 -0.14
C ILE A 603 -11.14 5.14 0.76
N GLY A 604 -10.72 6.36 0.49
CA GLY A 604 -9.63 7.03 1.18
C GLY A 604 -8.34 7.12 0.38
N GLN A 605 -8.20 6.37 -0.72
CA GLN A 605 -7.05 6.46 -1.62
C GLN A 605 -7.11 7.68 -2.55
N TRP A 606 -5.96 8.06 -3.12
CA TRP A 606 -5.85 9.18 -4.06
C TRP A 606 -6.68 8.87 -5.31
N PRO A 607 -7.68 9.69 -5.65
CA PRO A 607 -8.50 9.43 -6.84
C PRO A 607 -7.65 9.52 -8.11
N GLN A 608 -8.11 8.83 -9.15
CA GLN A 608 -7.48 8.91 -10.47
C GLN A 608 -7.64 10.31 -11.06
N ALA A 609 -6.51 10.94 -11.40
CA ALA A 609 -6.51 12.27 -11.96
C ALA A 609 -7.01 12.25 -13.43
N PRO A 610 -7.73 13.29 -13.91
CA PRO A 610 -8.32 13.29 -15.26
C PRO A 610 -7.29 13.19 -16.38
N GLN A 611 -6.07 13.71 -16.18
CA GLN A 611 -4.99 13.58 -17.16
C GLN A 611 -4.52 12.13 -17.34
N GLN A 612 -4.84 11.20 -16.43
CA GLN A 612 -4.43 9.81 -16.58
C GLN A 612 -5.06 9.19 -17.81
N VAL A 613 -6.28 9.55 -18.23
CA VAL A 613 -6.89 8.96 -19.44
C VAL A 613 -6.43 9.63 -20.74
N MET A 614 -5.58 10.66 -20.65
CA MET A 614 -4.99 11.36 -21.80
C MET A 614 -3.68 10.70 -22.25
N PRO A 615 -3.21 10.96 -23.47
CA PRO A 615 -1.85 10.61 -23.88
C PRO A 615 -0.80 11.19 -22.91
N PRO A 616 0.26 10.45 -22.56
CA PRO A 616 1.31 10.91 -21.63
C PRO A 616 2.09 12.10 -22.15
N THR A 617 2.29 13.11 -21.29
CA THR A 617 3.10 14.30 -21.57
C THR A 617 4.33 14.30 -20.65
N PRO A 618 5.56 14.14 -21.17
CA PRO A 618 6.78 13.85 -20.41
C PRO A 618 7.12 14.73 -19.18
N LEU A 619 6.58 15.95 -19.06
CA LEU A 619 6.74 16.82 -17.86
C LEU A 619 5.41 17.32 -17.27
N PHE A 620 4.26 16.99 -17.85
CA PHE A 620 2.95 17.42 -17.32
C PHE A 620 2.09 16.26 -16.84
N ASP A 621 2.72 15.10 -16.69
CA ASP A 621 2.10 13.88 -16.20
C ASP A 621 1.70 13.92 -14.72
N GLY A 622 2.06 14.95 -13.93
CA GLY A 622 1.54 15.15 -12.57
C GLY A 622 1.59 13.87 -11.70
N PRO A 623 0.64 13.60 -10.79
CA PRO A 623 0.58 12.33 -10.06
C PRO A 623 0.09 11.19 -10.97
N ARG A 624 0.80 10.90 -12.06
CA ARG A 624 0.74 9.57 -12.70
C ARG A 624 1.53 8.56 -11.90
N ALA A 625 2.71 8.91 -11.40
CA ALA A 625 3.45 8.02 -10.51
C ALA A 625 2.57 7.63 -9.30
N VAL A 626 2.31 6.32 -9.15
CA VAL A 626 1.67 5.72 -7.97
C VAL A 626 2.23 6.41 -6.74
N SER A 627 1.39 7.17 -6.01
CA SER A 627 1.84 7.67 -4.72
C SER A 627 2.28 6.47 -3.88
N PRO A 628 3.38 6.52 -3.11
CA PRO A 628 3.69 5.45 -2.17
C PRO A 628 2.48 5.08 -1.30
N ASP A 629 1.59 6.05 -1.04
CA ASP A 629 0.33 5.90 -0.30
C ASP A 629 -0.74 5.08 -1.05
N GLU A 630 -0.78 5.13 -2.39
CA GLU A 630 -1.72 4.35 -3.22
C GLU A 630 -1.40 2.86 -3.20
N ALA A 631 -0.12 2.51 -3.11
CA ALA A 631 0.32 1.13 -3.01
C ALA A 631 0.13 0.53 -1.61
N THR A 632 0.00 1.37 -0.57
CA THR A 632 -0.01 0.93 0.85
C THR A 632 -1.08 1.66 1.69
N ALA A 633 -2.36 1.32 1.51
CA ALA A 633 -3.49 1.92 2.25
C ALA A 633 -3.65 1.39 3.70
N PHE A 634 -2.55 1.23 4.45
CA PHE A 634 -2.58 0.54 5.75
C PHE A 634 -3.39 1.31 6.82
N PHE A 635 -3.37 2.65 6.76
CA PHE A 635 -4.02 3.54 7.73
C PHE A 635 -5.02 4.56 7.15
N ASP A 636 -5.41 4.47 5.87
CA ASP A 636 -6.30 5.49 5.29
C ASP A 636 -7.67 5.52 6.04
N ARG A 637 -8.17 6.70 6.47
CA ARG A 637 -8.46 7.89 5.66
C ARG A 637 -7.95 9.23 6.25
N LYS A 638 -7.14 9.96 5.47
CA LYS A 638 -7.13 11.43 5.52
C LYS A 638 -8.42 11.92 4.87
N PRO A 639 -9.29 12.67 5.57
CA PRO A 639 -10.63 12.97 5.07
C PRO A 639 -10.60 13.94 3.89
N THR A 640 -9.57 14.77 3.74
CA THR A 640 -9.48 15.71 2.63
C THR A 640 -8.08 15.65 2.04
N ARG A 641 -8.00 15.62 0.71
CA ARG A 641 -6.75 15.64 -0.04
C ARG A 641 -6.83 16.65 -1.16
N PHE A 642 -5.71 17.30 -1.43
CA PHE A 642 -5.59 18.27 -2.50
C PHE A 642 -4.26 18.10 -3.22
N ALA A 643 -4.29 18.07 -4.55
CA ALA A 643 -3.09 18.15 -5.36
C ALA A 643 -3.28 19.16 -6.49
N ALA A 644 -2.23 19.91 -6.77
CA ALA A 644 -2.18 20.82 -7.90
C ALA A 644 -0.84 20.66 -8.62
N THR A 645 -0.87 20.65 -9.95
CA THR A 645 0.33 20.69 -10.77
C THR A 645 0.20 21.84 -11.75
N PHE A 646 1.24 22.64 -11.88
CA PHE A 646 1.31 23.72 -12.85
C PHE A 646 2.63 23.65 -13.58
N GLY A 647 2.65 24.19 -14.79
CA GLY A 647 3.93 24.49 -15.42
C GLY A 647 3.78 24.97 -16.84
N GLY A 648 4.94 25.16 -17.47
CA GLY A 648 5.01 25.72 -18.80
C GLY A 648 6.38 25.51 -19.42
N GLY A 649 6.50 25.90 -20.69
CA GLY A 649 7.70 25.59 -21.46
C GLY A 649 7.79 26.34 -22.79
N THR A 650 8.71 25.88 -23.61
CA THR A 650 8.85 26.31 -25.01
C THR A 650 7.59 25.99 -25.82
N HIS A 651 7.43 26.62 -27.00
CA HIS A 651 6.22 26.50 -27.84
C HIS A 651 4.93 26.98 -27.14
N SER A 652 5.04 28.00 -26.28
CA SER A 652 3.92 28.53 -25.49
C SER A 652 3.20 27.45 -24.69
N ALA A 653 3.93 26.40 -24.29
CA ALA A 653 3.36 25.29 -23.55
C ALA A 653 2.91 25.76 -22.17
N LEU A 654 1.67 25.48 -21.80
CA LEU A 654 1.08 25.78 -20.50
C LEU A 654 0.25 24.58 -20.05
N ALA A 655 0.39 24.21 -18.78
CA ALA A 655 -0.36 23.10 -18.19
C ALA A 655 -0.81 23.43 -16.77
N ALA A 656 -2.02 23.01 -16.42
CA ALA A 656 -2.53 23.04 -15.07
C ALA A 656 -3.38 21.80 -14.77
N SER A 657 -3.25 21.24 -13.57
CA SER A 657 -4.16 20.23 -13.04
C SER A 657 -4.47 20.51 -11.58
N VAL A 658 -5.70 20.18 -11.18
CA VAL A 658 -6.17 20.22 -9.80
C VAL A 658 -6.93 18.93 -9.51
N LEU A 659 -6.73 18.40 -8.31
CA LEU A 659 -7.41 17.22 -7.79
C LEU A 659 -7.81 17.49 -6.34
N LEU A 660 -9.09 17.29 -6.04
CA LEU A 660 -9.67 17.45 -4.71
C LEU A 660 -10.47 16.19 -4.38
N SER A 661 -10.28 15.64 -3.20
CA SER A 661 -11.13 14.55 -2.70
C SER A 661 -11.48 14.74 -1.25
N HIS A 662 -12.70 14.38 -0.90
CA HIS A 662 -13.17 14.27 0.47
C HIS A 662 -13.71 12.86 0.74
N ALA A 663 -13.24 12.20 1.81
CA ALA A 663 -13.63 10.86 2.20
C ALA A 663 -14.11 10.83 3.66
N TRP A 664 -15.16 10.06 3.92
CA TRP A 664 -15.74 9.77 5.24
C TRP A 664 -15.99 8.27 5.36
N GLU A 665 -16.38 7.74 6.52
CA GLU A 665 -16.43 6.28 6.78
C GLU A 665 -17.13 5.44 5.69
N GLN A 666 -18.24 5.94 5.15
CA GLN A 666 -19.06 5.23 4.16
C GLN A 666 -18.87 5.70 2.71
N GLY A 667 -18.06 6.73 2.44
CA GLY A 667 -17.96 7.21 1.06
C GLY A 667 -16.81 8.17 0.77
N GLN A 668 -16.69 8.53 -0.49
CA GLN A 668 -15.73 9.52 -1.00
C GLN A 668 -16.32 10.23 -2.20
N LEU A 669 -16.09 11.54 -2.26
CA LEU A 669 -16.37 12.36 -3.42
C LEU A 669 -15.05 12.97 -3.90
N SER A 670 -14.79 12.87 -5.19
CA SER A 670 -13.59 13.45 -5.79
C SER A 670 -13.89 14.22 -7.05
N PHE A 671 -13.13 15.29 -7.26
CA PHE A 671 -13.20 16.16 -8.42
C PHE A 671 -11.78 16.42 -8.93
N GLY A 672 -11.58 16.33 -10.24
CA GLY A 672 -10.34 16.71 -10.89
C GLY A 672 -10.57 17.48 -12.18
N SER A 673 -9.65 18.38 -12.50
CA SER A 673 -9.61 19.10 -13.78
C SER A 673 -8.17 19.22 -14.30
N PHE A 674 -8.00 19.19 -15.61
CA PHE A 674 -6.73 19.30 -16.32
C PHE A 674 -6.91 20.10 -17.61
N ASP A 675 -5.96 20.98 -17.93
CA ASP A 675 -5.84 21.69 -19.21
C ASP A 675 -4.35 21.79 -19.58
N TYR A 676 -4.02 21.42 -20.81
CA TYR A 676 -2.70 21.53 -21.42
C TYR A 676 -2.82 22.12 -22.81
N ARG A 677 -1.98 23.10 -23.11
CA ARG A 677 -1.91 23.78 -24.41
C ARG A 677 -0.47 23.89 -24.87
N SER A 678 -0.23 23.72 -26.15
CA SER A 678 1.06 23.96 -26.79
C SER A 678 0.86 24.34 -28.25
N ALA A 679 1.70 25.24 -28.75
CA ALA A 679 1.69 25.62 -30.16
C ALA A 679 2.05 24.43 -31.06
N GLY A 680 1.47 24.39 -32.26
CA GLY A 680 1.85 23.43 -33.31
C GLY A 680 3.35 23.52 -33.67
N LEU A 681 3.93 22.40 -34.10
CA LEU A 681 5.35 22.35 -34.50
C LEU A 681 5.62 23.00 -35.88
N THR A 682 4.57 23.17 -36.68
CA THR A 682 4.61 23.81 -37.99
C THR A 682 3.43 24.77 -38.14
N ASP A 683 3.55 25.76 -39.03
CA ASP A 683 2.48 26.74 -39.30
C ASP A 683 1.19 26.12 -39.86
N ARG A 684 1.25 24.85 -40.32
CA ARG A 684 0.11 24.12 -40.89
C ARG A 684 -0.56 23.15 -39.90
N THR A 685 0.10 22.85 -38.78
CA THR A 685 -0.41 21.91 -37.77
C THR A 685 -1.14 22.65 -36.67
N ALA A 686 -2.33 22.18 -36.30
CA ALA A 686 -3.09 22.78 -35.21
C ALA A 686 -2.36 22.69 -33.86
N ASP A 687 -2.64 23.67 -33.00
CA ASP A 687 -2.21 23.67 -31.61
C ASP A 687 -2.69 22.42 -30.87
N THR A 688 -1.88 21.94 -29.95
CA THR A 688 -2.25 20.83 -29.07
C THR A 688 -3.08 21.38 -27.93
N HIS A 689 -4.26 20.79 -27.71
CA HIS A 689 -5.12 21.09 -26.58
C HIS A 689 -5.61 19.78 -25.96
N LEU A 690 -5.19 19.50 -24.73
CA LEU A 690 -5.67 18.36 -23.96
C LEU A 690 -6.39 18.91 -22.73
N ALA A 691 -7.67 18.63 -22.58
CA ALA A 691 -8.44 19.06 -21.41
C ALA A 691 -9.31 17.93 -20.91
N GLY A 692 -9.54 17.88 -19.60
CA GLY A 692 -10.41 16.88 -19.02
C GLY A 692 -10.89 17.24 -17.63
N SER A 693 -12.10 16.80 -17.31
CA SER A 693 -12.66 16.89 -15.97
C SER A 693 -13.26 15.55 -15.55
N ARG A 694 -13.21 15.28 -14.25
CA ARG A 694 -13.69 14.04 -13.67
C ARG A 694 -14.36 14.32 -12.34
N LEU A 695 -15.54 13.74 -12.16
CA LEU A 695 -16.27 13.69 -10.91
C LEU A 695 -16.52 12.22 -10.59
N ASP A 696 -16.07 11.76 -9.43
CA ASP A 696 -16.32 10.41 -8.93
C ASP A 696 -16.93 10.42 -7.54
N ALA A 697 -17.91 9.56 -7.33
CA ALA A 697 -18.52 9.30 -6.03
C ALA A 697 -18.48 7.81 -5.73
N ARG A 698 -17.97 7.45 -4.55
CA ARG A 698 -17.91 6.07 -4.05
C ARG A 698 -18.70 5.97 -2.76
N ILE A 699 -19.53 4.93 -2.64
CA ILE A 699 -20.36 4.69 -1.46
C ILE A 699 -20.25 3.22 -1.09
N ARG A 700 -19.89 2.94 0.16
CA ARG A 700 -19.94 1.61 0.76
C ARG A 700 -21.38 1.35 1.20
N LEU A 701 -22.04 0.39 0.56
CA LEU A 701 -23.43 0.01 0.87
C LEU A 701 -23.49 -0.99 2.04
N ALA A 702 -22.51 -1.90 2.10
CA ALA A 702 -22.35 -2.92 3.13
C ALA A 702 -20.86 -3.32 3.22
N PRO A 703 -20.41 -4.06 4.25
CA PRO A 703 -19.06 -4.64 4.26
C PRO A 703 -18.80 -5.43 2.97
N GLY A 704 -17.73 -5.10 2.25
CA GLY A 704 -17.39 -5.71 0.96
C GLY A 704 -18.18 -5.20 -0.26
N THR A 705 -19.22 -4.37 -0.09
CA THR A 705 -20.05 -3.85 -1.20
C THR A 705 -19.82 -2.36 -1.43
N THR A 706 -19.33 -1.99 -2.61
CA THR A 706 -19.06 -0.59 -2.98
C THR A 706 -19.73 -0.23 -4.31
N LEU A 707 -20.43 0.90 -4.32
CA LEU A 707 -21.01 1.52 -5.52
C LEU A 707 -20.10 2.67 -5.96
N LEU A 708 -19.82 2.76 -7.26
CA LEU A 708 -19.10 3.84 -7.93
C LEU A 708 -20.04 4.53 -8.91
N ALA A 709 -20.05 5.86 -8.92
CA ALA A 709 -20.59 6.67 -9.99
C ALA A 709 -19.49 7.60 -10.52
N GLU A 710 -19.32 7.67 -11.84
CA GLU A 710 -18.31 8.49 -12.52
C GLU A 710 -18.95 9.30 -13.64
N ALA A 711 -18.61 10.58 -13.70
CA ALA A 711 -18.84 11.45 -14.84
C ALA A 711 -17.51 12.04 -15.30
N ARG A 712 -17.19 11.90 -16.59
CA ARG A 712 -15.90 12.30 -17.15
C ARG A 712 -16.08 13.00 -18.48
N HIS A 713 -15.40 14.12 -18.65
CA HIS A 713 -15.27 14.84 -19.90
C HIS A 713 -13.81 14.82 -20.33
N ALA A 714 -13.55 14.55 -21.60
CA ALA A 714 -12.22 14.53 -22.18
C ALA A 714 -12.23 15.19 -23.56
N GLU A 715 -11.27 16.08 -23.79
CA GLU A 715 -11.06 16.77 -25.05
C GLU A 715 -9.59 16.63 -25.46
N LEU A 716 -9.37 16.06 -26.64
CA LEU A 716 -8.06 15.85 -27.23
C LEU A 716 -8.03 16.53 -28.59
N GLY A 717 -7.19 17.56 -28.75
CA GLY A 717 -7.00 18.33 -29.97
C GLY A 717 -5.52 18.41 -30.36
N GLY A 718 -5.21 18.30 -31.65
CA GLY A 718 -3.87 18.55 -32.18
C GLY A 718 -3.65 18.00 -33.59
N GLY A 719 -2.46 18.25 -34.17
CA GLY A 719 -2.03 17.72 -35.46
C GLY A 719 -0.86 16.73 -35.37
N THR A 720 -0.33 16.33 -36.51
CA THR A 720 0.84 15.45 -36.63
C THR A 720 2.07 16.10 -36.01
N GLN A 721 2.75 15.39 -35.10
CA GLN A 721 3.87 15.93 -34.31
C GLN A 721 5.25 15.34 -34.63
N TYR A 722 5.37 14.55 -35.70
CA TYR A 722 6.62 13.92 -36.11
C TYR A 722 6.88 14.13 -37.60
N ARG A 723 8.16 14.03 -38.00
CA ARG A 723 8.57 14.10 -39.41
C ARG A 723 8.75 12.69 -39.97
N SER A 724 7.89 12.30 -40.93
CA SER A 724 7.98 11.01 -41.62
C SER A 724 9.30 10.85 -42.39
N LEU A 725 9.68 9.60 -42.69
CA LEU A 725 10.89 9.26 -43.45
C LEU A 725 10.82 9.70 -44.92
N PHE A 726 9.63 9.67 -45.50
CA PHE A 726 9.38 9.94 -46.92
C PHE A 726 8.80 11.34 -47.11
N ASP A 727 9.34 12.09 -48.07
CA ASP A 727 8.85 13.42 -48.47
C ASP A 727 7.63 13.27 -49.40
N GLY A 728 6.58 14.09 -49.22
CA GLY A 728 5.37 14.09 -50.06
C GLY A 728 4.23 13.17 -49.58
N GLN A 729 3.84 13.27 -48.30
CA GLN A 729 2.97 12.28 -47.64
C GLN A 729 1.86 12.91 -46.80
N SER A 730 0.83 12.10 -46.54
CA SER A 730 -0.31 12.40 -45.66
C SER A 730 0.12 13.01 -44.33
N GLN A 731 -0.49 14.14 -43.98
CA GLN A 731 -0.35 14.78 -42.68
C GLN A 731 -1.73 15.05 -42.11
N THR A 732 -1.95 14.64 -40.87
CA THR A 732 -3.10 15.11 -40.10
C THR A 732 -2.83 16.53 -39.64
N LEU A 733 -3.57 17.50 -40.19
CA LEU A 733 -3.46 18.92 -39.88
C LEU A 733 -4.07 19.23 -38.52
N ASN A 734 -5.27 18.69 -38.30
CA ASN A 734 -6.04 18.90 -37.08
C ASN A 734 -6.88 17.66 -36.81
N ARG A 735 -6.88 17.23 -35.56
CA ARG A 735 -7.72 16.16 -35.08
C ARG A 735 -8.22 16.51 -33.70
N ARG A 736 -9.55 16.46 -33.53
CA ARG A 736 -10.24 16.78 -32.29
C ARG A 736 -11.18 15.66 -31.90
N VAL A 737 -11.05 15.16 -30.67
CA VAL A 737 -11.85 14.10 -30.08
C VAL A 737 -12.43 14.62 -28.77
N ILE A 738 -13.76 14.68 -28.68
CA ILE A 738 -14.46 15.02 -27.44
C ILE A 738 -15.23 13.79 -26.98
N ASN A 739 -14.99 13.35 -25.74
CA ASN A 739 -15.63 12.18 -25.14
C ASN A 739 -16.28 12.54 -23.80
N ASP A 740 -17.60 12.36 -23.72
CA ASP A 740 -18.40 12.50 -22.50
C ASP A 740 -18.85 11.12 -22.02
N LEU A 741 -18.36 10.68 -20.85
CA LEU A 741 -18.63 9.38 -20.25
C LEU A 741 -19.45 9.53 -18.96
N GLY A 742 -20.50 8.71 -18.83
CA GLY A 742 -21.16 8.43 -17.55
C GLY A 742 -21.10 6.94 -17.24
N ARG A 743 -20.72 6.57 -16.03
CA ARG A 743 -20.56 5.18 -15.57
C ARG A 743 -21.14 4.97 -14.19
N VAL A 744 -21.73 3.79 -13.98
CA VAL A 744 -22.05 3.24 -12.67
C VAL A 744 -21.41 1.86 -12.54
N GLY A 745 -20.70 1.63 -11.45
CA GLY A 745 -20.03 0.37 -11.15
C GLY A 745 -20.42 -0.17 -9.78
N LEU A 746 -20.53 -1.48 -9.65
CA LEU A 746 -20.74 -2.20 -8.40
C LEU A 746 -19.58 -3.18 -8.19
N ARG A 747 -18.98 -3.11 -7.01
CA ARG A 747 -17.99 -4.06 -6.53
C ARG A 747 -18.57 -4.81 -5.34
N GLN A 748 -18.53 -6.14 -5.39
CA GLN A 748 -18.95 -7.01 -4.32
C GLN A 748 -17.83 -8.00 -4.00
N GLU A 749 -17.20 -7.84 -2.84
CA GLU A 749 -16.35 -8.84 -2.23
C GLU A 749 -17.23 -9.89 -1.55
N LEU A 750 -17.03 -11.17 -1.88
CA LEU A 750 -17.82 -12.29 -1.34
C LEU A 750 -17.07 -13.05 -0.23
N GLY A 751 -15.85 -12.61 0.10
CA GLY A 751 -14.95 -13.27 1.06
C GLY A 751 -14.11 -14.37 0.43
N ASN A 752 -13.06 -14.80 1.13
CA ASN A 752 -12.15 -15.88 0.69
C ASN A 752 -11.47 -15.66 -0.68
N GLY A 753 -11.29 -14.41 -1.11
CA GLY A 753 -10.68 -14.08 -2.41
C GLY A 753 -11.66 -14.12 -3.60
N ASP A 754 -12.97 -14.17 -3.36
CA ASP A 754 -14.00 -14.06 -4.39
C ASP A 754 -14.49 -12.62 -4.53
N GLU A 755 -14.68 -12.18 -5.76
CA GLU A 755 -15.14 -10.82 -6.06
C GLU A 755 -15.93 -10.77 -7.36
N LEU A 756 -16.96 -9.92 -7.37
CA LEU A 756 -17.77 -9.60 -8.54
C LEU A 756 -17.70 -8.09 -8.81
N LEU A 757 -17.31 -7.74 -10.03
CA LEU A 757 -17.42 -6.40 -10.60
C LEU A 757 -18.51 -6.39 -11.65
N VAL A 758 -19.36 -5.36 -11.63
CA VAL A 758 -20.35 -5.08 -12.67
C VAL A 758 -20.26 -3.60 -13.00
N GLU A 759 -20.17 -3.23 -14.27
CA GLU A 759 -20.20 -1.83 -14.69
C GLU A 759 -21.10 -1.63 -15.90
N ALA A 760 -21.84 -0.51 -15.88
CA ALA A 760 -22.64 -0.04 -16.98
C ALA A 760 -22.21 1.39 -17.32
N ASN A 761 -22.00 1.65 -18.61
CA ASN A 761 -21.53 2.95 -19.08
C ASN A 761 -22.28 3.44 -20.32
N THR A 762 -22.31 4.75 -20.48
CA THR A 762 -22.72 5.42 -21.73
C THR A 762 -21.68 6.48 -22.05
N GLN A 763 -21.26 6.51 -23.30
CA GLN A 763 -20.30 7.49 -23.80
C GLN A 763 -20.83 8.15 -25.07
N ARG A 764 -20.51 9.43 -25.23
CA ARG A 764 -20.78 10.20 -26.45
C ARG A 764 -19.46 10.72 -26.98
N VAL A 765 -19.15 10.36 -28.22
CA VAL A 765 -17.90 10.73 -28.86
C VAL A 765 -18.20 11.60 -30.07
N ARG A 766 -17.53 12.74 -30.14
CA ARG A 766 -17.50 13.62 -31.32
C ARG A 766 -16.08 13.65 -31.83
N PHE A 767 -15.93 13.38 -33.12
CA PHE A 767 -14.66 13.23 -33.79
C PHE A 767 -14.59 14.17 -34.99
N LEU A 768 -13.49 14.89 -35.12
CA LEU A 768 -13.12 15.65 -36.29
C LEU A 768 -11.68 15.27 -36.64
N GLN A 769 -11.42 14.94 -37.90
CA GLN A 769 -10.08 14.77 -38.43
C GLN A 769 -9.98 15.46 -39.78
N GLN A 770 -8.93 16.26 -39.94
CA GLN A 770 -8.59 16.96 -41.16
C GLN A 770 -7.20 16.49 -41.58
N ASP A 771 -7.14 15.77 -42.69
CA ASP A 771 -5.91 15.27 -43.27
C ASP A 771 -5.61 15.99 -44.58
N PHE A 772 -4.32 16.03 -44.91
CA PHE A 772 -3.77 16.65 -46.09
C PHE A 772 -2.83 15.67 -46.78
N PHE A 773 -3.02 15.45 -48.07
CA PHE A 773 -2.21 14.57 -48.89
C PHE A 773 -1.71 15.38 -50.09
N GLN A 774 -0.41 15.36 -50.34
CA GLN A 774 0.17 16.00 -51.52
C GLN A 774 0.53 14.92 -52.54
N TYR A 775 -0.10 14.97 -53.71
CA TYR A 775 0.17 14.08 -54.83
C TYR A 775 0.98 14.82 -55.90
N SER A 776 2.10 14.25 -56.34
CA SER A 776 2.95 14.84 -57.38
C SER A 776 3.08 13.88 -58.55
N SER A 777 2.75 14.36 -59.76
CA SER A 777 2.95 13.59 -60.99
C SER A 777 4.20 14.07 -61.74
N ALA A 778 5.25 13.24 -61.72
CA ALA A 778 6.49 13.51 -62.46
C ALA A 778 6.31 13.57 -63.99
N GLN A 779 5.25 12.95 -64.53
CA GLN A 779 4.98 12.89 -65.97
C GLN A 779 4.26 14.14 -66.51
N TYR A 780 3.43 14.79 -65.69
CA TYR A 780 2.63 15.95 -66.09
C TYR A 780 3.06 17.26 -65.40
N GLY A 781 3.97 17.21 -64.42
CA GLY A 781 4.40 18.39 -63.67
C GLY A 781 3.30 19.01 -62.80
N ILE A 782 2.21 18.28 -62.55
CA ILE A 782 1.06 18.72 -61.76
C ILE A 782 1.23 18.20 -60.33
N ASN A 783 1.14 19.12 -59.38
CA ASN A 783 1.04 18.82 -57.95
C ASN A 783 -0.40 19.12 -57.49
N LEU A 784 -1.03 18.13 -56.85
CA LEU A 784 -2.37 18.22 -56.30
C LEU A 784 -2.31 18.14 -54.78
N ASP A 785 -3.05 19.04 -54.14
CA ASP A 785 -3.30 19.06 -52.72
C ASP A 785 -4.68 18.45 -52.47
N ILE A 786 -4.73 17.31 -51.79
CA ILE A 786 -5.97 16.60 -51.47
C ILE A 786 -6.22 16.77 -49.96
N GLY A 787 -7.30 17.46 -49.60
CA GLY A 787 -7.77 17.55 -48.23
C GLY A 787 -8.85 16.49 -47.97
N SER A 788 -8.89 15.92 -46.77
CA SER A 788 -10.06 15.16 -46.32
C SER A 788 -10.48 15.61 -44.93
N GLU A 789 -11.78 15.84 -44.75
CA GLU A 789 -12.39 16.10 -43.45
C GLU A 789 -13.37 14.97 -43.11
N VAL A 790 -13.15 14.35 -41.95
CA VAL A 790 -13.98 13.28 -41.39
C VAL A 790 -14.63 13.79 -40.11
N LEU A 791 -15.95 13.77 -40.07
CA LEU A 791 -16.78 14.09 -38.92
C LEU A 791 -17.50 12.83 -38.47
N GLU A 792 -17.30 12.40 -37.22
CA GLU A 792 -18.07 11.30 -36.62
C GLU A 792 -18.79 11.76 -35.36
N GLN A 793 -20.05 11.36 -35.24
CA GLN A 793 -20.84 11.52 -34.01
C GLN A 793 -21.38 10.17 -33.61
N GLN A 794 -21.00 9.71 -32.41
CA GLN A 794 -21.28 8.35 -31.98
C GLN A 794 -21.69 8.31 -30.50
N ARG A 795 -22.48 7.29 -30.18
CA ARG A 795 -22.84 6.92 -28.82
C ARG A 795 -22.61 5.43 -28.63
N THR A 796 -21.90 5.09 -27.56
CA THR A 796 -21.70 3.70 -27.15
C THR A 796 -22.36 3.47 -25.80
N ARG A 797 -22.97 2.30 -25.63
CA ARG A 797 -23.49 1.81 -24.36
C ARG A 797 -22.80 0.49 -24.05
N GLY A 798 -22.20 0.39 -22.86
CA GLY A 798 -21.48 -0.77 -22.39
C GLY A 798 -22.14 -1.39 -21.16
N LEU A 799 -22.11 -2.72 -21.07
CA LEU A 799 -22.39 -3.49 -19.86
C LEU A 799 -21.33 -4.57 -19.73
N SER A 800 -20.59 -4.58 -18.63
CA SER A 800 -19.55 -5.56 -18.37
C SER A 800 -19.70 -6.16 -16.97
N ALA A 801 -19.36 -7.45 -16.84
CA ALA A 801 -19.28 -8.14 -15.56
C ALA A 801 -18.02 -9.02 -15.52
N LEU A 802 -17.37 -9.06 -14.36
CA LEU A 802 -16.18 -9.85 -14.10
C LEU A 802 -16.32 -10.50 -12.72
N TYR A 803 -16.18 -11.82 -12.66
CA TYR A 803 -16.03 -12.59 -11.44
C TYR A 803 -14.59 -13.10 -11.35
N THR A 804 -13.92 -12.79 -10.24
CA THR A 804 -12.59 -13.27 -9.92
C THR A 804 -12.63 -14.13 -8.66
N ARG A 805 -11.88 -15.23 -8.68
CA ARG A 805 -11.76 -16.15 -7.55
C ARG A 805 -10.30 -16.53 -7.35
N GLN A 806 -9.76 -16.20 -6.18
CA GLN A 806 -8.39 -16.50 -5.80
C GLN A 806 -8.33 -17.57 -4.71
N ARG A 807 -7.62 -18.67 -4.97
CA ARG A 807 -7.27 -19.73 -4.02
C ARG A 807 -5.77 -20.02 -4.11
N GLU A 808 -5.27 -20.84 -3.20
CA GLU A 808 -3.83 -21.18 -3.12
C GLU A 808 -3.30 -21.80 -4.42
N ASP A 809 -4.02 -22.79 -4.96
CA ASP A 809 -3.61 -23.54 -6.15
C ASP A 809 -4.32 -23.11 -7.45
N LEU A 810 -5.37 -22.27 -7.34
CA LEU A 810 -6.25 -21.91 -8.45
C LEU A 810 -6.64 -20.43 -8.41
N ALA A 811 -6.36 -19.71 -9.49
CA ALA A 811 -6.94 -18.41 -9.77
C ALA A 811 -7.88 -18.51 -10.98
N LEU A 812 -9.09 -17.98 -10.88
CA LEU A 812 -10.08 -17.95 -11.95
C LEU A 812 -10.54 -16.52 -12.22
N SER A 813 -10.69 -16.16 -13.48
CA SER A 813 -11.30 -14.91 -13.93
C SER A 813 -12.27 -15.22 -15.06
N ALA A 814 -13.55 -14.93 -14.86
CA ALA A 814 -14.59 -15.17 -15.86
C ALA A 814 -15.49 -13.95 -15.97
N GLY A 815 -15.90 -13.61 -17.19
CA GLY A 815 -16.68 -12.40 -17.39
C GLY A 815 -17.31 -12.30 -18.76
N ALA A 816 -18.12 -11.27 -18.92
CA ALA A 816 -18.75 -10.92 -20.17
C ALA A 816 -18.79 -9.39 -20.32
N SER A 817 -18.67 -8.92 -21.56
CA SER A 817 -18.80 -7.51 -21.91
C SER A 817 -19.62 -7.38 -23.18
N LEU A 818 -20.56 -6.44 -23.19
CA LEU A 818 -21.44 -6.11 -24.29
C LEU A 818 -21.29 -4.63 -24.58
N ALA A 819 -20.90 -4.28 -25.81
CA ALA A 819 -20.83 -2.91 -26.29
C ALA A 819 -21.72 -2.76 -27.53
N ARG A 820 -22.54 -1.70 -27.52
CA ARG A 820 -23.40 -1.31 -28.64
C ARG A 820 -23.05 0.10 -29.05
N GLN A 821 -22.51 0.25 -30.25
CA GLN A 821 -22.10 1.52 -30.83
C GLN A 821 -23.07 1.92 -31.95
N SER A 822 -23.48 3.19 -31.94
CA SER A 822 -24.36 3.75 -32.97
C SER A 822 -23.95 5.20 -33.27
N GLY A 823 -24.03 5.62 -34.52
CA GLY A 823 -23.62 6.96 -34.91
C GLY A 823 -23.73 7.23 -36.41
N LYS A 824 -23.09 8.32 -36.82
CA LYS A 824 -23.02 8.75 -38.22
C LYS A 824 -21.62 9.26 -38.53
N ARG A 825 -21.18 9.03 -39.76
CA ARG A 825 -19.93 9.53 -40.32
C ARG A 825 -20.20 10.33 -41.59
N ASP A 826 -19.66 11.53 -41.63
CA ASP A 826 -19.61 12.38 -42.80
C ASP A 826 -18.15 12.50 -43.25
N ILE A 827 -17.90 12.30 -44.54
CA ILE A 827 -16.57 12.44 -45.14
C ILE A 827 -16.69 13.44 -46.28
N SER A 828 -15.83 14.45 -46.27
CA SER A 828 -15.65 15.35 -47.39
C SER A 828 -14.20 15.30 -47.87
N VAL A 829 -14.02 15.28 -49.18
CA VAL A 829 -12.71 15.26 -49.84
C VAL A 829 -12.63 16.48 -50.74
N SER A 830 -11.61 17.29 -50.58
CA SER A 830 -11.31 18.43 -51.44
C SER A 830 -10.04 18.19 -52.23
N THR A 831 -9.98 18.71 -53.44
CA THR A 831 -8.76 18.67 -54.28
C THR A 831 -8.45 20.07 -54.79
N ALA A 832 -7.20 20.49 -54.73
CA ALA A 832 -6.71 21.81 -55.17
C ALA A 832 -5.35 21.65 -55.90
N LEU A 833 -4.96 22.65 -56.72
CA LEU A 833 -3.61 22.66 -57.30
C LEU A 833 -2.60 23.17 -56.27
N SER A 834 -1.48 22.46 -56.06
CA SER A 834 -0.49 22.88 -55.05
C SER A 834 0.20 24.23 -55.35
N MET A 835 0.08 24.75 -56.58
CA MET A 835 0.62 26.08 -56.97
C MET A 835 -0.26 27.25 -56.50
N ASP A 836 -1.55 27.01 -56.28
CA ASP A 836 -2.50 27.97 -55.71
C ASP A 836 -3.58 27.21 -54.91
N PRO A 837 -3.37 27.02 -53.58
CA PRO A 837 -4.31 26.31 -52.72
C PRO A 837 -5.69 26.97 -52.59
N SER A 838 -5.83 28.23 -53.02
CA SER A 838 -7.14 28.92 -53.05
C SER A 838 -8.00 28.47 -54.24
N MET A 839 -7.37 27.84 -55.25
CA MET A 839 -8.03 27.30 -56.42
C MET A 839 -8.42 25.84 -56.19
N VAL A 840 -9.52 25.65 -55.47
CA VAL A 840 -10.13 24.33 -55.23
C VAL A 840 -10.77 23.81 -56.51
N LEU A 841 -10.30 22.68 -57.01
CA LEU A 841 -10.76 22.03 -58.24
C LEU A 841 -12.07 21.27 -58.02
N ASP A 842 -12.21 20.59 -56.89
CA ASP A 842 -13.40 19.83 -56.53
C ASP A 842 -13.55 19.69 -55.01
N VAL A 843 -14.79 19.63 -54.53
CA VAL A 843 -15.15 19.26 -53.15
C VAL A 843 -16.26 18.21 -53.22
N THR A 844 -15.88 16.95 -53.09
CA THR A 844 -16.80 15.83 -53.07
C THR A 844 -17.22 15.52 -51.62
N ARG A 845 -18.51 15.63 -51.31
CA ARG A 845 -19.08 15.13 -50.05
C ARG A 845 -19.64 13.72 -50.27
N LEU A 846 -19.10 12.74 -49.56
CA LEU A 846 -19.59 11.37 -49.60
C LEU A 846 -20.93 11.27 -48.83
N PRO A 847 -21.83 10.34 -49.21
CA PRO A 847 -23.07 10.13 -48.47
C PRO A 847 -22.82 9.82 -46.99
N THR A 848 -23.59 10.46 -46.11
CA THR A 848 -23.56 10.18 -44.66
C THR A 848 -23.75 8.69 -44.43
N SER A 849 -22.72 8.06 -43.85
CA SER A 849 -22.73 6.63 -43.58
C SER A 849 -23.16 6.39 -42.13
N PRO A 850 -24.14 5.50 -41.86
CA PRO A 850 -24.42 5.08 -40.49
C PRO A 850 -23.22 4.32 -39.94
N LEU A 851 -22.90 4.55 -38.67
CA LEU A 851 -21.90 3.80 -37.93
C LEU A 851 -22.63 2.90 -36.95
N LYS A 852 -22.46 1.59 -37.07
CA LYS A 852 -23.02 0.63 -36.14
C LYS A 852 -22.01 -0.51 -35.94
N ALA A 853 -21.54 -0.64 -34.71
CA ALA A 853 -20.64 -1.70 -34.33
C ALA A 853 -21.12 -2.35 -33.03
N ASP A 854 -21.25 -3.67 -33.04
CA ASP A 854 -21.61 -4.47 -31.88
C ASP A 854 -20.41 -5.33 -31.49
N HIS A 855 -20.03 -5.31 -30.22
CA HIS A 855 -18.94 -6.12 -29.68
C HIS A 855 -19.41 -6.87 -28.43
N ASP A 856 -19.51 -8.18 -28.53
CA ASP A 856 -19.80 -9.06 -27.40
C ASP A 856 -18.56 -9.92 -27.13
N THR A 857 -18.13 -9.94 -25.88
CA THR A 857 -17.05 -10.81 -25.41
C THR A 857 -17.52 -11.61 -24.22
N VAL A 858 -17.27 -12.91 -24.20
CA VAL A 858 -17.38 -13.77 -23.01
C VAL A 858 -16.04 -14.46 -22.84
N PHE A 859 -15.45 -14.39 -21.65
CA PHE A 859 -14.11 -14.92 -21.41
C PHE A 859 -14.04 -15.72 -20.11
N GLY A 860 -13.13 -16.69 -20.08
CA GLY A 860 -12.82 -17.49 -18.90
C GLY A 860 -11.36 -17.90 -18.92
N TYR A 861 -10.60 -17.42 -17.92
CA TYR A 861 -9.18 -17.69 -17.74
C TYR A 861 -8.95 -18.34 -16.39
N ALA A 862 -8.09 -19.35 -16.37
CA ALA A 862 -7.70 -20.08 -15.17
C ALA A 862 -6.17 -20.18 -15.09
N GLN A 863 -5.67 -20.12 -13.86
CA GLN A 863 -4.26 -20.30 -13.53
C GLN A 863 -4.17 -21.42 -12.50
N TRP A 864 -3.42 -22.47 -12.82
CA TRP A 864 -3.20 -23.61 -11.95
C TRP A 864 -1.76 -23.59 -11.45
N ARG A 865 -1.56 -23.39 -10.15
CA ARG A 865 -0.24 -23.47 -9.50
C ARG A 865 0.02 -24.94 -9.13
N LEU A 866 0.55 -25.69 -10.08
CA LEU A 866 0.84 -27.12 -9.93
C LEU A 866 1.99 -27.38 -8.94
N HIS A 867 2.91 -26.42 -8.83
CA HIS A 867 4.05 -26.43 -7.94
C HIS A 867 4.40 -24.96 -7.61
N PRO A 868 5.04 -24.64 -6.46
CA PRO A 868 5.49 -23.27 -6.17
C PRO A 868 6.37 -22.63 -7.26
N ALA A 869 7.03 -23.47 -8.07
CA ALA A 869 7.88 -23.07 -9.19
C ALA A 869 7.21 -23.16 -10.58
N LEU A 870 5.95 -23.61 -10.69
CA LEU A 870 5.30 -23.83 -11.99
C LEU A 870 3.81 -23.47 -11.96
N THR A 871 3.42 -22.52 -12.81
CA THR A 871 2.03 -22.09 -13.01
C THR A 871 1.63 -22.30 -14.46
N LEU A 872 0.54 -23.03 -14.67
CA LEU A 872 -0.07 -23.22 -15.99
C LEU A 872 -1.21 -22.21 -16.15
N HIS A 873 -1.26 -21.54 -17.30
CA HIS A 873 -2.34 -20.64 -17.68
C HIS A 873 -3.14 -21.26 -18.82
N GLY A 874 -4.46 -21.28 -18.70
CA GLY A 874 -5.35 -21.71 -19.76
C GLY A 874 -6.58 -20.82 -19.81
N GLY A 875 -7.12 -20.63 -20.99
CA GLY A 875 -8.30 -19.81 -21.13
C GLY A 875 -8.84 -19.77 -22.55
N ALA A 876 -10.03 -19.22 -22.65
CA ALA A 876 -10.62 -18.89 -23.94
C ALA A 876 -11.51 -17.65 -23.82
N ASP A 877 -11.66 -16.95 -24.94
CA ASP A 877 -12.71 -15.96 -25.11
C ASP A 877 -13.53 -16.26 -26.35
N TYR A 878 -14.83 -16.02 -26.26
CA TYR A 878 -15.75 -15.95 -27.39
C TYR A 878 -15.97 -14.48 -27.71
N VAL A 879 -15.70 -14.09 -28.95
CA VAL A 879 -15.89 -12.72 -29.43
C VAL A 879 -16.82 -12.73 -30.63
N ARG A 880 -17.86 -11.90 -30.56
CA ARG A 880 -18.72 -11.51 -31.68
C ARG A 880 -18.55 -10.01 -31.91
N PHE A 881 -17.81 -9.67 -32.96
CA PHE A 881 -17.57 -8.31 -33.42
C PHE A 881 -18.24 -8.13 -34.79
N ASP A 882 -19.16 -7.18 -34.90
CA ASP A 882 -19.91 -6.88 -36.12
C ASP A 882 -19.92 -5.37 -36.35
N ASP A 883 -19.06 -4.89 -37.26
CA ASP A 883 -19.01 -3.51 -37.72
C ASP A 883 -19.61 -3.42 -39.12
N GLN A 884 -20.80 -2.81 -39.21
CA GLN A 884 -21.61 -2.82 -40.42
C GLN A 884 -20.87 -2.22 -41.61
N GLY A 885 -20.64 -3.06 -42.63
CA GLY A 885 -19.95 -2.67 -43.86
C GLY A 885 -18.43 -2.68 -43.78
N ARG A 886 -17.83 -3.08 -42.64
CA ARG A 886 -16.38 -3.22 -42.48
C ARG A 886 -15.93 -4.64 -42.22
N THR A 887 -16.41 -5.27 -41.15
CA THR A 887 -15.94 -6.61 -40.76
C THR A 887 -16.93 -7.30 -39.83
N ARG A 888 -17.05 -8.61 -39.99
CA ARG A 888 -17.77 -9.47 -39.06
C ARG A 888 -16.86 -10.62 -38.63
N SER A 889 -16.74 -10.81 -37.33
CA SER A 889 -15.90 -11.84 -36.73
C SER A 889 -16.62 -12.45 -35.53
N GLU A 890 -16.93 -13.74 -35.61
CA GLU A 890 -17.61 -14.50 -34.56
C GLU A 890 -16.82 -15.78 -34.34
N ARG A 891 -16.11 -15.89 -33.22
CA ARG A 891 -15.15 -16.98 -33.00
C ARG A 891 -14.79 -17.20 -31.54
N ILE A 892 -14.29 -18.40 -31.27
CA ILE A 892 -13.65 -18.76 -30.01
C ILE A 892 -12.12 -18.67 -30.17
N ASN A 893 -11.48 -18.06 -29.20
CA ASN A 893 -10.06 -17.77 -29.17
C ASN A 893 -9.42 -18.51 -27.99
N GLY A 894 -8.62 -19.55 -28.29
CA GLY A 894 -7.91 -20.30 -27.26
C GLY A 894 -6.62 -19.62 -26.81
N LYS A 895 -6.28 -19.79 -25.53
CA LYS A 895 -5.09 -19.24 -24.88
C LYS A 895 -4.42 -20.31 -24.01
N LEU A 896 -3.12 -20.46 -24.17
CA LEU A 896 -2.30 -21.37 -23.40
C LEU A 896 -1.00 -20.68 -23.01
N GLY A 897 -0.62 -20.78 -21.74
CA GLY A 897 0.59 -20.15 -21.22
C GLY A 897 1.20 -20.94 -20.07
N LEU A 898 2.47 -20.65 -19.81
CA LEU A 898 3.27 -21.27 -18.76
C LEU A 898 4.16 -20.21 -18.13
N VAL A 899 4.19 -20.17 -16.81
CA VAL A 899 5.13 -19.37 -16.02
C VAL A 899 5.88 -20.30 -15.08
N ALA A 900 7.21 -20.38 -15.23
CA ALA A 900 8.08 -21.20 -14.40
C ALA A 900 9.07 -20.33 -13.63
N ARG A 901 9.27 -20.63 -12.35
CA ARG A 901 10.17 -19.92 -11.42
C ARG A 901 11.20 -20.90 -10.84
N PRO A 902 12.15 -21.40 -11.65
CA PRO A 902 13.03 -22.51 -11.26
C PRO A 902 14.04 -22.16 -10.16
N ALA A 903 14.35 -20.88 -9.99
CA ALA A 903 15.25 -20.36 -8.96
C ALA A 903 14.77 -18.99 -8.47
N ALA A 904 15.24 -18.58 -7.29
CA ALA A 904 14.90 -17.28 -6.73
C ALA A 904 15.34 -16.15 -7.69
N GLY A 905 14.38 -15.30 -8.08
CA GLY A 905 14.63 -14.20 -9.00
C GLY A 905 14.62 -14.56 -10.48
N THR A 906 14.48 -15.85 -10.85
CA THR A 906 14.35 -16.28 -12.25
C THR A 906 12.88 -16.54 -12.59
N THR A 907 12.36 -15.89 -13.62
CA THR A 907 11.01 -16.14 -14.16
C THR A 907 11.10 -16.44 -15.65
N LEU A 908 10.63 -17.60 -16.05
CA LEU A 908 10.48 -18.04 -17.44
C LEU A 908 9.01 -17.97 -17.82
N ARG A 909 8.69 -17.40 -18.97
CA ARG A 909 7.32 -17.28 -19.48
C ARG A 909 7.24 -17.76 -20.91
N GLY A 910 6.14 -18.43 -21.25
CA GLY A 910 5.81 -18.77 -22.63
C GLY A 910 4.31 -18.77 -22.82
N ALA A 911 3.83 -18.20 -23.93
CA ALA A 911 2.41 -18.16 -24.22
C ALA A 911 2.11 -18.20 -25.72
N ILE A 912 1.00 -18.85 -26.07
CA ILE A 912 0.38 -18.79 -27.39
C ILE A 912 -1.10 -18.50 -27.23
N PHE A 913 -1.57 -17.47 -27.90
CA PHE A 913 -2.96 -17.04 -27.79
C PHE A 913 -3.40 -16.27 -29.03
N GLN A 914 -4.71 -16.19 -29.21
CA GLN A 914 -5.34 -15.49 -30.33
C GLN A 914 -6.44 -14.57 -29.82
N GLY A 915 -6.90 -13.66 -30.67
CA GLY A 915 -7.96 -12.72 -30.32
C GLY A 915 -8.49 -11.95 -31.52
N VAL A 916 -9.43 -11.05 -31.23
CA VAL A 916 -10.00 -10.09 -32.17
C VAL A 916 -9.89 -8.71 -31.55
N SER A 917 -9.37 -7.75 -32.29
CA SER A 917 -9.20 -6.36 -31.81
C SER A 917 -10.56 -5.66 -31.76
N GLY A 918 -10.84 -5.00 -30.64
CA GLY A 918 -12.03 -4.17 -30.46
C GLY A 918 -11.93 -2.81 -31.16
N SER A 919 -12.86 -1.92 -30.85
CA SER A 919 -12.86 -0.54 -31.30
C SER A 919 -12.13 0.35 -30.29
N LYS A 920 -11.51 1.45 -30.73
CA LYS A 920 -11.00 2.45 -29.77
C LYS A 920 -12.10 3.06 -28.90
N TYR A 921 -13.36 2.93 -29.32
CA TYR A 921 -14.54 3.42 -28.61
C TYR A 921 -15.14 2.39 -27.65
N ASP A 922 -14.61 1.17 -27.54
CA ASP A 922 -14.95 0.20 -26.48
C ASP A 922 -13.71 -0.26 -25.70
N ALA A 923 -12.68 0.59 -25.71
CA ALA A 923 -11.36 0.36 -25.13
C ALA A 923 -11.37 0.18 -23.60
N GLU A 924 -12.38 0.68 -22.88
CA GLU A 924 -12.54 0.49 -21.44
C GLU A 924 -13.40 -0.75 -21.15
N ASN A 925 -12.75 -1.89 -20.93
CA ASN A 925 -13.43 -3.15 -20.61
C ASN A 925 -12.82 -3.85 -19.39
N LEU A 926 -13.56 -4.84 -18.86
CA LEU A 926 -13.15 -5.65 -17.70
C LEU A 926 -12.43 -6.94 -18.10
N ALA A 927 -12.18 -7.16 -19.39
CA ALA A 927 -11.39 -8.31 -19.79
C ALA A 927 -9.93 -8.09 -19.33
N PRO A 928 -9.27 -9.10 -18.72
CA PRO A 928 -7.86 -8.99 -18.37
C PRO A 928 -7.05 -8.55 -19.60
N THR A 929 -6.13 -7.60 -19.44
CA THR A 929 -5.36 -7.06 -20.59
C THR A 929 -4.10 -7.85 -20.89
N GLN A 930 -3.68 -8.72 -19.97
CA GLN A 930 -2.50 -9.58 -20.11
C GLN A 930 -2.84 -11.05 -19.92
N PHE A 931 -2.07 -11.94 -20.53
CA PHE A 931 -2.15 -13.37 -20.37
C PHE A 931 -0.74 -13.97 -20.23
N ALA A 932 -0.46 -14.62 -19.09
CA ALA A 932 0.84 -15.21 -18.74
C ALA A 932 2.04 -14.25 -18.88
N GLY A 933 1.82 -12.96 -18.56
CA GLY A 933 2.81 -11.89 -18.59
C GLY A 933 2.94 -11.18 -19.94
N PHE A 934 2.08 -11.47 -20.91
CA PHE A 934 2.09 -10.83 -22.23
C PHE A 934 0.79 -10.07 -22.50
N ASN A 935 0.90 -8.83 -22.98
CA ASN A 935 -0.26 -8.03 -23.37
C ASN A 935 -1.06 -8.66 -24.52
N GLN A 936 -2.38 -8.53 -24.46
CA GLN A 936 -3.31 -9.02 -25.48
C GLN A 936 -4.06 -7.91 -26.21
N ILE A 937 -4.08 -6.68 -25.68
CA ILE A 937 -4.85 -5.57 -26.25
C ILE A 937 -3.89 -4.58 -26.90
N PHE A 938 -3.97 -4.45 -28.23
CA PHE A 938 -3.18 -3.50 -29.00
C PHE A 938 -4.11 -2.53 -29.72
N ASP A 939 -3.67 -1.27 -29.86
CA ASP A 939 -4.40 -0.29 -30.66
C ASP A 939 -4.19 -0.61 -32.14
N GLU A 940 -5.22 -1.22 -32.74
CA GLU A 940 -5.23 -1.72 -34.12
C GLU A 940 -6.55 -1.41 -34.81
N ILE A 941 -6.62 -1.67 -36.11
CA ILE A 941 -7.86 -1.53 -36.88
C ILE A 941 -8.91 -2.45 -36.26
N ALA A 942 -10.10 -1.91 -36.00
CA ALA A 942 -11.16 -2.64 -35.34
C ALA A 942 -11.56 -3.91 -36.12
N GLY A 943 -11.75 -5.01 -35.41
CA GLY A 943 -12.06 -6.34 -35.96
C GLY A 943 -10.87 -7.09 -36.58
N THR A 944 -9.64 -6.61 -36.39
CA THR A 944 -8.41 -7.35 -36.76
C THR A 944 -8.35 -8.68 -36.02
N ARG A 945 -8.14 -9.77 -36.74
CA ARG A 945 -7.94 -11.10 -36.14
C ARG A 945 -6.45 -11.31 -35.96
N TRP A 946 -6.01 -11.75 -34.79
CA TRP A 946 -4.58 -11.90 -34.54
C TRP A 946 -4.25 -13.16 -33.76
N ARG A 947 -3.01 -13.63 -33.95
CA ARG A 947 -2.37 -14.71 -33.18
C ARG A 947 -1.03 -14.19 -32.68
N ARG A 948 -0.67 -14.52 -31.44
CA ARG A 948 0.59 -14.16 -30.79
C ARG A 948 1.24 -15.39 -30.18
N ALA A 949 2.54 -15.52 -30.39
CA ALA A 949 3.40 -16.45 -29.65
C ALA A 949 4.55 -15.65 -29.02
N ALA A 950 4.82 -15.88 -27.75
CA ALA A 950 5.84 -15.12 -27.01
C ALA A 950 6.55 -15.99 -25.98
N VAL A 951 7.84 -15.71 -25.77
CA VAL A 951 8.68 -16.28 -24.72
C VAL A 951 9.50 -15.19 -24.07
N ALA A 952 9.69 -15.29 -22.75
CA ALA A 952 10.50 -14.35 -22.00
C ALA A 952 11.25 -15.03 -20.86
N VAL A 953 12.40 -14.48 -20.50
CA VAL A 953 13.15 -14.79 -19.28
C VAL A 953 13.51 -13.50 -18.58
N ASP A 954 13.16 -13.41 -17.30
CA ASP A 954 13.57 -12.33 -16.42
C ASP A 954 14.43 -12.90 -15.29
N GLN A 955 15.54 -12.26 -15.00
CA GLN A 955 16.48 -12.61 -13.94
C GLN A 955 16.72 -11.41 -13.03
N ARG A 956 16.49 -11.60 -11.74
CA ARG A 956 16.91 -10.69 -10.68
C ARG A 956 18.07 -11.34 -9.92
N LEU A 957 19.19 -10.62 -9.84
CA LEU A 957 20.42 -11.07 -9.17
C LEU A 957 20.60 -10.35 -7.83
N ALA A 958 21.59 -10.79 -7.06
CA ALA A 958 22.00 -10.10 -5.84
C ALA A 958 22.39 -8.64 -6.13
N GLY A 959 22.22 -7.76 -5.14
CA GLY A 959 22.47 -6.32 -5.30
C GLY A 959 21.40 -5.57 -6.09
N GLY A 960 20.32 -6.22 -6.52
CA GLY A 960 19.20 -5.57 -7.21
C GLY A 960 19.38 -5.40 -8.72
N ILE A 961 20.39 -6.06 -9.31
CA ILE A 961 20.58 -6.11 -10.76
C ILE A 961 19.44 -6.91 -11.39
N THR A 962 18.85 -6.38 -12.45
CA THR A 962 17.80 -7.05 -13.24
C THR A 962 18.23 -7.16 -14.70
N ALA A 963 17.94 -8.29 -15.31
CA ALA A 963 18.18 -8.52 -16.72
C ALA A 963 17.04 -9.36 -17.30
N GLY A 964 16.71 -9.18 -18.56
CA GLY A 964 15.69 -10.01 -19.19
C GLY A 964 15.72 -9.97 -20.71
N LEU A 965 15.18 -11.03 -21.30
CA LEU A 965 15.06 -11.24 -22.73
C LEU A 965 13.62 -11.59 -23.06
N GLU A 966 13.09 -11.02 -24.14
CA GLU A 966 11.78 -11.39 -24.70
C GLU A 966 11.87 -11.52 -26.21
N ALA A 967 11.19 -12.52 -26.74
CA ALA A 967 10.91 -12.63 -28.16
C ALA A 967 9.42 -12.91 -28.36
N SER A 968 8.77 -12.14 -29.21
CA SER A 968 7.38 -12.38 -29.58
C SER A 968 7.12 -12.13 -31.06
N GLY A 969 6.23 -12.94 -31.63
CA GLY A 969 5.76 -12.83 -33.00
C GLY A 969 4.24 -12.73 -33.03
N ARG A 970 3.72 -11.89 -33.93
CA ARG A 970 2.28 -11.73 -34.15
C ARG A 970 1.95 -11.87 -35.63
N TRP A 971 0.82 -12.50 -35.91
CA TRP A 971 0.23 -12.63 -37.23
C TRP A 971 -1.16 -12.02 -37.19
N LEU A 972 -1.43 -11.08 -38.10
CA LEU A 972 -2.66 -10.29 -38.09
C LEU A 972 -3.34 -10.40 -39.46
N ASP A 973 -4.66 -10.50 -39.42
CA ASP A 973 -5.56 -10.35 -40.57
C ASP A 973 -6.42 -9.10 -40.31
N ALA A 974 -5.99 -7.95 -40.84
CA ALA A 974 -6.60 -6.64 -40.59
C ALA A 974 -7.60 -6.29 -41.71
N PRO A 975 -8.83 -5.83 -41.40
CA PRO A 975 -9.79 -5.45 -42.42
C PRO A 975 -9.42 -4.09 -43.05
N MET A 976 -8.90 -4.10 -44.27
CA MET A 976 -8.52 -2.88 -45.00
C MET A 976 -9.44 -2.65 -46.20
N PHE A 977 -9.74 -1.39 -46.51
CA PHE A 977 -10.62 -1.02 -47.62
C PHE A 977 -9.83 -1.03 -48.94
N ASN A 978 -10.22 -1.87 -49.89
CA ASN A 978 -9.61 -1.96 -51.21
C ASN A 978 -10.46 -1.23 -52.25
N THR A 979 -9.92 -0.16 -52.83
CA THR A 979 -10.54 0.57 -53.94
C THR A 979 -10.09 0.10 -55.32
N LEU A 980 -9.04 -0.74 -55.37
CA LEU A 980 -8.42 -1.22 -56.60
C LEU A 980 -8.97 -2.58 -57.05
N ASP A 981 -9.80 -3.23 -56.22
CA ASP A 981 -10.48 -4.48 -56.56
C ASP A 981 -11.70 -4.22 -57.47
N THR A 982 -12.04 -5.22 -58.28
CA THR A 982 -13.24 -5.31 -59.10
C THR A 982 -14.55 -5.16 -58.31
N ASN A 983 -14.52 -5.46 -57.02
CA ASN A 983 -15.62 -5.22 -56.09
C ASN A 983 -15.10 -4.45 -54.85
N PRO A 984 -15.12 -3.10 -54.85
CA PRO A 984 -14.53 -2.31 -53.79
C PRO A 984 -15.20 -2.59 -52.44
N GLY A 985 -14.39 -2.93 -51.44
CA GLY A 985 -14.88 -3.41 -50.15
C GLY A 985 -13.76 -3.58 -49.12
N TYR A 986 -14.13 -3.98 -47.90
CA TYR A 986 -13.17 -4.32 -46.87
C TYR A 986 -12.75 -5.80 -46.98
N HIS A 987 -11.45 -6.04 -47.07
CA HIS A 987 -10.87 -7.38 -47.17
C HIS A 987 -9.86 -7.63 -46.04
N PRO A 988 -9.75 -8.88 -45.52
CA PRO A 988 -8.77 -9.22 -44.51
C PRO A 988 -7.37 -9.31 -45.11
N GLU A 989 -6.49 -8.46 -44.63
CA GLU A 989 -5.14 -8.27 -45.14
C GLU A 989 -4.08 -8.73 -44.16
N ARG A 990 -3.06 -9.43 -44.65
CA ARG A 990 -2.08 -10.13 -43.81
C ARG A 990 -0.92 -9.24 -43.41
N TRP A 991 -0.63 -9.23 -42.11
CA TRP A 991 0.52 -8.57 -41.53
C TRP A 991 1.27 -9.50 -40.58
N LYS A 992 2.59 -9.34 -40.52
CA LYS A 992 3.46 -9.98 -39.53
C LYS A 992 4.22 -8.95 -38.73
N GLU A 993 4.24 -9.16 -37.41
CA GLU A 993 5.01 -8.35 -36.48
C GLU A 993 5.98 -9.24 -35.69
N ALA A 994 7.17 -8.71 -35.41
CA ALA A 994 8.14 -9.31 -34.50
C ALA A 994 8.66 -8.26 -33.53
N LEU A 995 8.78 -8.66 -32.26
CA LEU A 995 9.35 -7.86 -31.18
C LEU A 995 10.41 -8.69 -30.46
N HIS A 996 11.63 -8.18 -30.40
CA HIS A 996 12.71 -8.72 -29.58
C HIS A 996 13.18 -7.65 -28.60
N ARG A 997 13.34 -8.03 -27.33
CA ARG A 997 13.81 -7.13 -26.27
C ARG A 997 14.92 -7.79 -25.47
N ALA A 998 15.94 -7.02 -25.15
CA ALA A 998 16.96 -7.39 -24.17
C ALA A 998 17.19 -6.18 -23.25
N HIS A 999 17.14 -6.37 -21.95
CA HIS A 999 17.35 -5.28 -21.00
C HIS A 999 18.29 -5.68 -19.87
N LEU A 1000 18.99 -4.68 -19.34
CA LEU A 1000 19.86 -4.79 -18.17
C LEU A 1000 19.71 -3.50 -17.34
N ALA A 1001 19.47 -3.64 -16.05
CA ALA A 1001 19.44 -2.53 -15.11
C ALA A 1001 20.31 -2.86 -13.89
N VAL A 1002 21.19 -1.93 -13.55
CA VAL A 1002 22.24 -2.08 -12.54
C VAL A 1002 22.15 -0.91 -11.56
N PRO A 1003 21.70 -1.15 -10.32
CA PRO A 1003 21.88 -0.19 -9.25
C PRO A 1003 23.35 -0.22 -8.78
N LEU A 1004 23.97 0.95 -8.65
CA LEU A 1004 25.34 1.14 -8.16
C LEU A 1004 25.28 1.89 -6.83
N GLY A 1005 25.12 1.12 -5.75
CA GLY A 1005 24.87 1.67 -4.41
C GLY A 1005 23.48 2.31 -4.31
N ARG A 1006 23.36 3.39 -3.51
CA ARG A 1006 22.08 4.06 -3.22
C ARG A 1006 21.82 5.35 -4.00
N ARG A 1007 22.78 5.78 -4.83
CA ARG A 1007 22.76 7.10 -5.49
C ARG A 1007 22.90 7.07 -7.00
N LEU A 1008 23.16 5.91 -7.60
CA LEU A 1008 23.44 5.79 -9.02
C LEU A 1008 22.75 4.55 -9.56
N ALA A 1009 22.08 4.68 -10.69
CA ALA A 1009 21.45 3.58 -11.42
C ALA A 1009 21.72 3.71 -12.92
N LEU A 1010 22.03 2.59 -13.56
CA LEU A 1010 22.23 2.50 -15.00
C LEU A 1010 21.23 1.51 -15.58
N SER A 1011 20.59 1.84 -16.69
CA SER A 1011 19.81 0.85 -17.45
C SER A 1011 20.02 1.00 -18.95
N ALA A 1012 19.93 -0.14 -19.64
CA ALA A 1012 19.99 -0.23 -21.08
C ALA A 1012 18.93 -1.22 -21.56
N GLU A 1013 18.24 -0.89 -22.64
CA GLU A 1013 17.29 -1.78 -23.31
C GLU A 1013 17.58 -1.76 -24.82
N TRP A 1014 17.84 -2.92 -25.42
CA TRP A 1014 17.78 -3.08 -26.87
C TRP A 1014 16.40 -3.60 -27.25
N ARG A 1015 15.72 -2.89 -28.14
CA ARG A 1015 14.41 -3.25 -28.66
C ARG A 1015 14.41 -3.25 -30.17
N HIS A 1016 14.08 -4.39 -30.75
CA HIS A 1016 13.93 -4.58 -32.19
C HIS A 1016 12.46 -4.81 -32.53
N GLU A 1017 11.90 -3.95 -33.36
CA GLU A 1017 10.52 -4.01 -33.86
C GLU A 1017 10.55 -4.16 -35.37
N SER A 1018 9.78 -5.12 -35.89
CA SER A 1018 9.59 -5.30 -37.33
C SER A 1018 8.11 -5.49 -37.63
N ILE A 1019 7.57 -4.69 -38.54
CA ILE A 1019 6.23 -4.86 -39.12
C ILE A 1019 6.35 -5.05 -40.62
N ARG A 1020 5.62 -6.01 -41.17
CA ARG A 1020 5.62 -6.34 -42.60
C ARG A 1020 4.23 -6.72 -43.08
N TYR A 1021 3.78 -6.08 -44.14
CA TYR A 1021 2.63 -6.45 -44.93
C TYR A 1021 2.97 -7.63 -45.85
N GLU A 1022 2.09 -8.63 -45.91
CA GLU A 1022 2.24 -9.84 -46.75
C GLU A 1022 1.06 -10.05 -47.73
N GLY A 1023 0.19 -9.04 -47.90
CA GLY A 1023 -0.91 -9.12 -48.86
C GLY A 1023 -0.44 -9.04 -50.33
N GLN A 1024 -1.30 -9.48 -51.25
CA GLN A 1024 -0.97 -9.64 -52.67
C GLN A 1024 -1.35 -8.42 -53.54
N ASP A 1025 -1.97 -7.40 -52.95
CA ASP A 1025 -2.58 -6.29 -53.70
C ASP A 1025 -1.94 -4.94 -53.37
N GLY A 1026 -1.90 -4.04 -54.36
CA GLY A 1026 -1.30 -2.70 -54.29
C GLY A 1026 -2.01 -1.70 -53.36
N LEU A 1027 -2.65 -2.19 -52.29
CA LEU A 1027 -3.39 -1.45 -51.25
C LEU A 1027 -2.51 -0.47 -50.46
N VAL A 1028 -1.22 -0.77 -50.33
CA VAL A 1028 -0.26 -0.02 -49.49
C VAL A 1028 0.66 0.85 -50.38
N ARG A 1029 0.08 1.51 -51.40
CA ARG A 1029 0.79 2.54 -52.18
C ARG A 1029 0.95 3.79 -51.34
N ASP A 1030 2.10 4.42 -51.46
CA ASP A 1030 2.44 5.65 -50.72
C ASP A 1030 2.30 5.49 -49.20
N THR A 1031 2.39 4.27 -48.68
CA THR A 1031 2.43 3.95 -47.25
C THR A 1031 3.51 2.89 -47.00
N PRO A 1032 4.23 2.92 -45.87
CA PRO A 1032 5.28 1.92 -45.62
C PRO A 1032 4.69 0.53 -45.38
N TYR A 1033 5.01 -0.42 -46.27
CA TYR A 1033 4.57 -1.81 -46.17
C TYR A 1033 5.53 -2.67 -45.33
N LYS A 1034 6.74 -2.18 -45.07
CA LYS A 1034 7.74 -2.83 -44.20
C LYS A 1034 8.49 -1.77 -43.41
N VAL A 1035 8.49 -1.88 -42.09
CA VAL A 1035 9.25 -1.00 -41.19
C VAL A 1035 10.02 -1.85 -40.18
N THR A 1036 11.31 -1.58 -40.05
CA THR A 1036 12.17 -2.19 -39.03
C THR A 1036 12.82 -1.08 -38.20
N THR A 1037 12.70 -1.16 -36.88
CA THR A 1037 13.21 -0.16 -35.94
C THR A 1037 14.03 -0.85 -34.87
N ASP A 1038 15.31 -0.47 -34.75
CA ASP A 1038 16.17 -0.78 -33.61
C ASP A 1038 16.25 0.44 -32.70
N LEU A 1039 15.93 0.24 -31.41
CA LEU A 1039 15.94 1.25 -30.37
C LEU A 1039 16.89 0.81 -29.26
N LEU A 1040 17.78 1.70 -28.83
CA LEU A 1040 18.68 1.48 -27.70
C LEU A 1040 18.67 2.71 -26.78
N PRO A 1041 17.68 2.84 -25.87
CA PRO A 1041 17.74 3.78 -24.76
C PRO A 1041 18.80 3.35 -23.73
N LEU A 1042 19.66 4.28 -23.37
CA LEU A 1042 20.58 4.21 -22.23
C LEU A 1042 20.13 5.24 -21.20
N ARG A 1043 19.92 4.83 -19.95
CA ARG A 1043 19.47 5.71 -18.87
C ARG A 1043 20.47 5.70 -17.73
N LEU A 1044 20.74 6.90 -17.24
CA LEU A 1044 21.59 7.17 -16.09
C LEU A 1044 20.76 7.99 -15.09
N TRP A 1045 20.47 7.38 -13.94
CA TRP A 1045 19.84 8.07 -12.82
C TRP A 1045 20.87 8.35 -11.73
N LEU A 1046 20.87 9.57 -11.23
CA LEU A 1046 21.83 10.09 -10.26
C LEU A 1046 21.10 10.84 -9.14
N LYS A 1047 21.42 10.53 -7.89
CA LYS A 1047 20.95 11.27 -6.72
C LYS A 1047 22.07 12.13 -6.13
N ALA A 1048 21.83 13.43 -6.07
CA ALA A 1048 22.75 14.42 -5.50
C ALA A 1048 22.04 15.20 -4.37
N GLY A 1049 22.18 14.69 -3.14
CA GLY A 1049 21.45 15.23 -1.99
C GLY A 1049 19.95 14.95 -2.11
N PRO A 1050 19.07 15.96 -1.95
CA PRO A 1050 17.62 15.79 -2.11
C PRO A 1050 17.19 15.78 -3.59
N ALA A 1051 18.04 16.24 -4.51
CA ALA A 1051 17.73 16.31 -5.94
C ALA A 1051 18.14 15.03 -6.67
N ASP A 1052 17.44 14.72 -7.74
CA ASP A 1052 17.76 13.64 -8.66
C ASP A 1052 17.76 14.10 -10.11
N ALA A 1053 18.59 13.44 -10.92
CA ALA A 1053 18.72 13.68 -12.35
C ALA A 1053 18.59 12.36 -13.10
N LEU A 1054 17.78 12.36 -14.15
CA LEU A 1054 17.64 11.27 -15.12
C LEU A 1054 18.12 11.77 -16.48
N LEU A 1055 19.23 11.21 -16.94
CA LEU A 1055 19.72 11.37 -18.30
C LEU A 1055 19.28 10.15 -19.12
N GLU A 1056 18.61 10.40 -20.24
CA GLU A 1056 18.20 9.35 -21.17
C GLU A 1056 18.80 9.64 -22.55
N HIS A 1057 19.55 8.69 -23.10
CA HIS A 1057 20.16 8.79 -24.42
C HIS A 1057 19.63 7.70 -25.32
N TRP A 1058 18.94 8.09 -26.38
CA TRP A 1058 18.39 7.19 -27.39
C TRP A 1058 19.34 7.06 -28.56
N MET A 1059 19.60 5.83 -28.99
CA MET A 1059 20.14 5.53 -30.30
C MET A 1059 19.07 4.79 -31.10
N VAL A 1060 18.71 5.36 -32.25
CA VAL A 1060 17.62 4.85 -33.08
C VAL A 1060 18.13 4.58 -34.47
N ARG A 1061 17.79 3.41 -35.00
CA ARG A 1061 17.98 3.05 -36.41
C ARG A 1061 16.67 2.53 -36.97
N GLN A 1062 16.13 3.24 -37.96
CA GLN A 1062 14.91 2.84 -38.63
C GLN A 1062 15.14 2.66 -40.12
N ARG A 1063 14.54 1.62 -40.70
CA ARG A 1063 14.45 1.42 -42.14
C ARG A 1063 12.99 1.16 -42.50
N ALA A 1064 12.52 1.80 -43.54
CA ALA A 1064 11.18 1.63 -44.06
C ALA A 1064 11.23 1.44 -45.57
N SER A 1065 10.38 0.57 -46.10
CA SER A 1065 10.13 0.40 -47.53
C SER A 1065 8.68 0.77 -47.83
N GLN A 1066 8.48 1.53 -48.90
CA GLN A 1066 7.15 1.86 -49.44
C GLN A 1066 7.14 1.66 -50.97
N ILE A 1067 5.95 1.40 -51.52
CA ILE A 1067 5.75 1.36 -52.98
C ILE A 1067 5.32 2.76 -53.42
N ALA A 1068 6.10 3.42 -54.27
CA ALA A 1068 5.77 4.76 -54.76
C ALA A 1068 4.55 4.73 -55.70
N GLY A 1069 3.63 5.68 -55.55
CA GLY A 1069 2.35 5.80 -56.27
C GLY A 1069 2.42 6.21 -57.74
N GLY A 1070 3.50 5.87 -58.46
CA GLY A 1070 3.63 6.12 -59.90
C GLY A 1070 2.99 5.03 -60.78
N ILE A 1071 2.94 5.28 -62.09
CA ILE A 1071 2.51 4.29 -63.11
C ILE A 1071 3.48 3.09 -63.14
N THR A 1072 4.76 3.31 -62.82
CA THR A 1072 5.74 2.25 -62.53
C THR A 1072 5.81 1.99 -61.03
N SER A 1073 5.50 0.77 -60.59
CA SER A 1073 5.65 0.34 -59.19
C SER A 1073 7.14 0.20 -58.83
N SER A 1074 7.80 1.30 -58.48
CA SER A 1074 9.17 1.27 -57.94
C SER A 1074 9.13 1.24 -56.42
N GLU A 1075 9.79 0.25 -55.83
CA GLU A 1075 10.04 0.23 -54.39
C GLU A 1075 11.00 1.37 -54.02
N SER A 1076 10.65 2.13 -52.98
CA SER A 1076 11.53 3.14 -52.39
C SER A 1076 11.84 2.76 -50.94
N GLU A 1077 13.13 2.78 -50.59
CA GLU A 1077 13.62 2.51 -49.23
C GLU A 1077 14.12 3.81 -48.62
N ALA A 1078 13.69 4.12 -47.39
CA ALA A 1078 14.21 5.21 -46.59
C ALA A 1078 14.84 4.69 -45.30
N ARG A 1079 15.91 5.35 -44.86
CA ARG A 1079 16.65 5.01 -43.65
C ARG A 1079 16.85 6.25 -42.80
N SER A 1080 16.72 6.10 -41.49
CA SER A 1080 17.05 7.13 -40.53
C SER A 1080 17.88 6.54 -39.41
N THR A 1081 18.93 7.24 -39.01
CA THR A 1081 19.77 6.89 -37.87
C THR A 1081 20.05 8.18 -37.13
N PHE A 1082 19.67 8.24 -35.86
CA PHE A 1082 19.81 9.44 -35.06
C PHE A 1082 19.99 9.10 -33.60
N ASN A 1083 20.46 10.09 -32.85
CA ASN A 1083 20.51 10.03 -31.40
C ASN A 1083 19.82 11.26 -30.79
N VAL A 1084 19.11 11.04 -29.69
CA VAL A 1084 18.40 12.09 -28.96
C VAL A 1084 18.73 11.92 -27.48
N THR A 1085 19.13 13.03 -26.85
CA THR A 1085 19.40 13.06 -25.42
C THR A 1085 18.33 13.88 -24.73
N ASN A 1086 17.75 13.31 -23.68
CA ASN A 1086 16.81 13.94 -22.79
C ASN A 1086 17.45 14.05 -21.40
N LEU A 1087 17.17 15.15 -20.71
CA LEU A 1087 17.62 15.38 -19.34
C LEU A 1087 16.42 15.80 -18.50
N ARG A 1088 16.21 15.14 -17.36
CA ARG A 1088 15.23 15.55 -16.34
C ARG A 1088 15.97 15.78 -15.03
N PHE A 1089 15.68 16.90 -14.39
CA PHE A 1089 16.15 17.25 -13.05
C PHE A 1089 14.94 17.49 -12.16
N SER A 1090 14.93 16.89 -10.98
CA SER A 1090 13.84 16.98 -10.02
C SER A 1090 14.39 17.34 -8.65
N VAL A 1091 13.71 18.25 -7.96
CA VAL A 1091 14.09 18.69 -6.61
C VAL A 1091 12.86 18.82 -5.72
N PRO A 1092 12.83 18.19 -4.54
CA PRO A 1092 11.83 18.49 -3.53
C PRO A 1092 12.18 19.85 -2.88
N LEU A 1093 11.27 20.81 -3.00
CA LEU A 1093 11.40 22.14 -2.41
C LEU A 1093 10.95 22.16 -0.95
N VAL A 1094 9.90 21.39 -0.64
CA VAL A 1094 9.41 21.13 0.73
C VAL A 1094 9.15 19.64 0.82
N GLU A 1095 9.74 18.97 1.81
CA GLU A 1095 9.63 17.52 1.99
C GLU A 1095 8.18 17.03 1.82
N HIS A 1096 7.99 16.17 0.82
CA HIS A 1096 6.74 15.51 0.46
C HIS A 1096 5.54 16.39 0.05
N ARG A 1097 5.67 17.72 0.07
CA ARG A 1097 4.56 18.66 -0.21
C ARG A 1097 4.73 19.48 -1.48
N LEU A 1098 5.97 19.87 -1.79
CA LEU A 1098 6.28 20.71 -2.93
C LEU A 1098 7.51 20.17 -3.64
N SER A 1099 7.39 19.94 -4.94
CA SER A 1099 8.52 19.56 -5.81
C SER A 1099 8.51 20.40 -7.08
N ALA A 1100 9.70 20.59 -7.64
CA ALA A 1100 9.90 21.22 -8.93
C ALA A 1100 10.72 20.29 -9.81
N SER A 1101 10.37 20.20 -11.09
CA SER A 1101 11.12 19.47 -12.09
C SER A 1101 11.35 20.33 -13.33
N LEU A 1102 12.55 20.21 -13.88
CA LEU A 1102 12.96 20.79 -15.14
C LEU A 1102 13.32 19.64 -16.05
N GLY A 1103 12.73 19.60 -17.24
CA GLY A 1103 13.17 18.66 -18.27
C GLY A 1103 13.47 19.35 -19.58
N VAL A 1104 14.48 18.81 -20.24
CA VAL A 1104 15.03 19.26 -21.51
C VAL A 1104 15.01 18.08 -22.45
N TYR A 1105 14.09 18.09 -23.41
CA TYR A 1105 13.96 17.06 -24.44
C TYR A 1105 14.67 17.50 -25.70
N ASN A 1106 15.33 16.55 -26.37
CA ASN A 1106 16.21 16.83 -27.50
C ASN A 1106 17.24 17.93 -27.14
N LEU A 1107 18.02 17.68 -26.10
CA LEU A 1107 18.98 18.60 -25.48
C LEU A 1107 19.91 19.29 -26.48
N PHE A 1108 20.31 18.56 -27.53
CA PHE A 1108 21.23 19.03 -28.56
C PHE A 1108 20.54 19.50 -29.85
N ASP A 1109 19.22 19.68 -29.83
CA ASP A 1109 18.40 20.16 -30.95
C ASP A 1109 18.68 19.42 -32.27
N ARG A 1110 18.76 18.09 -32.20
CA ARG A 1110 19.03 17.25 -33.35
C ARG A 1110 17.79 17.17 -34.23
N GLN A 1111 17.97 17.41 -35.53
CA GLN A 1111 16.95 17.14 -36.52
C GLN A 1111 16.99 15.68 -36.93
N PHE A 1112 15.83 15.04 -36.98
CA PHE A 1112 15.69 13.66 -37.42
C PHE A 1112 14.33 13.44 -38.11
N ARG A 1113 14.22 12.33 -38.83
CA ARG A 1113 12.97 11.78 -39.35
C ARG A 1113 12.70 10.45 -38.66
N PHE A 1114 11.45 10.20 -38.30
CA PHE A 1114 11.01 8.99 -37.63
C PHE A 1114 9.58 8.70 -38.07
N HIS A 1115 9.35 7.48 -38.55
CA HIS A 1115 8.04 7.01 -38.96
C HIS A 1115 7.42 6.17 -37.84
N ASN A 1116 6.24 6.55 -37.36
CA ASN A 1116 5.54 5.79 -36.33
C ASN A 1116 4.84 4.57 -36.96
N THR A 1117 4.86 3.41 -36.29
CA THR A 1117 4.29 2.15 -36.81
C THR A 1117 2.83 1.93 -36.35
N ASP A 1118 2.15 3.01 -35.98
CA ASP A 1118 0.75 2.96 -35.53
C ASP A 1118 -0.20 3.11 -36.72
N LEU A 1119 -0.97 2.06 -36.99
CA LEU A 1119 -1.91 1.99 -38.12
C LEU A 1119 -3.20 2.79 -37.88
N ASN A 1120 -3.46 3.24 -36.65
CA ASN A 1120 -4.72 3.91 -36.27
C ASN A 1120 -4.66 5.44 -36.30
N GLY A 1121 -3.47 6.03 -36.47
CA GLY A 1121 -3.30 7.48 -36.64
C GLY A 1121 -3.76 8.33 -35.44
N ASP A 1122 -3.84 7.77 -34.23
CA ASP A 1122 -4.24 8.53 -33.04
C ASP A 1122 -3.22 9.63 -32.71
N PRO A 1123 -3.66 10.86 -32.35
CA PRO A 1123 -2.77 11.94 -31.94
C PRO A 1123 -2.15 11.52 -30.62
N ARG A 1124 -0.92 11.04 -30.71
CA ARG A 1124 -0.11 10.61 -29.59
C ARG A 1124 1.01 11.60 -29.40
N VAL A 1125 1.43 11.75 -28.15
CA VAL A 1125 2.66 12.47 -27.85
C VAL A 1125 3.79 11.75 -28.59
N PRO A 1126 4.61 12.48 -29.36
CA PRO A 1126 5.65 11.86 -30.15
C PRO A 1126 6.67 11.17 -29.23
N LEU A 1127 7.11 9.97 -29.61
CA LEU A 1127 8.17 9.23 -28.90
C LEU A 1127 9.45 10.10 -28.76
N PHE A 1128 9.67 11.01 -29.71
CA PHE A 1128 10.78 11.96 -29.73
C PHE A 1128 10.31 13.36 -30.10
N TYR A 1129 10.77 14.38 -29.37
CA TYR A 1129 10.53 15.77 -29.74
C TYR A 1129 11.46 16.19 -30.88
N ALA A 1130 10.88 16.65 -32.00
CA ALA A 1130 11.62 17.03 -33.20
C ALA A 1130 12.50 18.29 -33.01
N GLN A 1131 12.22 19.11 -31.99
CA GLN A 1131 12.96 20.32 -31.64
C GLN A 1131 13.25 20.33 -30.14
N ARG A 1132 14.31 21.03 -29.75
CA ARG A 1132 14.66 21.20 -28.33
C ARG A 1132 13.50 21.83 -27.57
N THR A 1133 12.99 21.07 -26.59
CA THR A 1133 11.84 21.47 -25.79
C THR A 1133 12.23 21.57 -24.32
N LEU A 1134 12.05 22.75 -23.72
CA LEU A 1134 12.21 22.97 -22.28
C LEU A 1134 10.83 22.94 -21.63
N MET A 1135 10.66 22.22 -20.53
CA MET A 1135 9.48 22.38 -19.68
C MET A 1135 9.85 22.42 -18.20
N LEU A 1136 9.15 23.28 -17.47
CA LEU A 1136 9.25 23.45 -16.04
C LEU A 1136 7.91 23.07 -15.42
N GLN A 1137 7.93 22.27 -14.36
CA GLN A 1137 6.75 21.81 -13.64
C GLN A 1137 6.94 22.04 -12.14
N GLY A 1138 5.88 22.53 -11.49
CA GLY A 1138 5.75 22.55 -10.03
C GLY A 1138 4.58 21.65 -9.61
N GLN A 1139 4.79 20.83 -8.59
CA GLN A 1139 3.76 19.97 -8.03
C GLN A 1139 3.59 20.23 -6.53
N PHE A 1140 2.34 20.45 -6.14
CA PHE A 1140 1.89 20.64 -4.76
C PHE A 1140 0.94 19.52 -4.35
N ARG A 1141 1.14 18.93 -3.16
CA ARG A 1141 0.26 17.91 -2.57
C ARG A 1141 0.03 18.19 -1.08
N PHE A 1142 -1.21 18.00 -0.63
CA PHE A 1142 -1.65 18.20 0.75
C PHE A 1142 -2.58 17.06 1.20
#